data_AF-A0A2T6GQZ3-F1
#
_entry.id   AF-A0A2T6GQZ3-F1
#
_cell.length_a   1.000
_cell.length_b   1.000
_cell.length_c   1.000
_cell.angle_alpha   90.00
_cell.angle_beta   90.00
_cell.angle_gamma   90.00
#
_symmetry.space_group_name_H-M   'P 1'
#
loop_
_entity.id
_entity.type
_entity.pdbx_description
1 polymer ?
#
loop_
_entity_poly.entity_id
_entity_poly.type
_entity_poly.pdbx_seq_one_letter_code
_entity_poly.pdbx_strand_id
1 'polypeptide(L)'
;MLRSLHSIPGLLAALLVMLLAISGATLALNPALERLEAPPAAAEVSVAQLAGRVAGQLSGIEQIRRTPSGTLIVYHREHGQTLASRVDPRTGAVLAPYTPSAFARWVKELHRSLLLDTPGHVVAALGALAMLLLAASGALLLARRAGGWSKLLRPLRGSFSQRWHAEVGRLTLLGLLLSALSGLYLSAGTLGLIADDAQNQPALLAAISAGPALPVASLSALHAVDLKDLRELVYPDPDSPGDLFSLHTRSGQGYVDPASGALLAFQPEGAMQQVSGFIYQLHTGEGLWWLGLLLGVSALGVPLMSLTGLWLWWRRRRDAVAIDDNCPADAADCVILVGSESNGTWGFARTLQQALVAAGRRVHSAPMNQLRNDYPKARQLLILTATHGDGDAPASAQGFLARLQQRPLAPDLAYAVLGFGDRQFPRFCGFAEQVQNALDAGAAKCLLPLETIDRQSPQTFQRWGQALGRALGLPLDLQHQAYALPCHQWQLVESVAYGDQVQAPTRILRFKAADGSGQPLPEFQAGDLVGILPPGTAQPRFYSLASSRTDGVLEICVRKHPGGLCSGFLHELHAGARIQGFIQPNPQFRPLKGAQPVILIGAGTGIGPLAGFIRGNRARQPMHLYWGGRHPASDFLYEPELKGYLADRRLTALRAAFSQVQERGYVQDRLLADALALRRLVEKGAQVLVCGSREMAKGVMQALDEVLAPLNLSVLTLKAQGRYREDVY
;
A
#
# COMPACT_ATOMS: atom_id res chain seq x y z
N MET A 1 -11.54 -15.94 -4.79
CA MET A 1 -11.88 -16.55 -3.48
C MET A 1 -10.87 -16.21 -2.38
N LEU A 2 -9.60 -16.59 -2.41
CA LEU A 2 -8.69 -16.33 -1.26
C LEU A 2 -8.51 -14.85 -0.88
N ARG A 3 -8.46 -13.93 -1.86
CA ARG A 3 -8.34 -12.49 -1.57
C ARG A 3 -9.62 -11.90 -0.95
N SER A 4 -10.80 -12.40 -1.30
CA SER A 4 -12.06 -11.97 -0.67
C SER A 4 -12.18 -12.55 0.74
N LEU A 5 -11.73 -13.80 0.94
CA LEU A 5 -11.64 -14.45 2.26
C LEU A 5 -10.68 -13.76 3.23
N HIS A 6 -9.69 -13.00 2.73
CA HIS A 6 -8.83 -12.17 3.57
C HIS A 6 -9.37 -10.75 3.77
N SER A 7 -9.79 -10.09 2.68
CA SER A 7 -10.17 -8.68 2.76
C SER A 7 -11.53 -8.40 3.40
N ILE A 8 -12.51 -9.30 3.30
CA ILE A 8 -13.83 -9.09 3.91
C ILE A 8 -13.76 -9.24 5.44
N PRO A 9 -13.24 -10.35 6.01
CA PRO A 9 -13.07 -10.45 7.46
C PRO A 9 -12.12 -9.38 8.01
N GLY A 10 -11.10 -9.01 7.24
CA GLY A 10 -10.13 -7.98 7.64
C GLY A 10 -10.78 -6.61 7.82
N LEU A 11 -11.77 -6.27 7.00
CA LEU A 11 -12.52 -5.01 7.15
C LEU A 11 -13.50 -5.05 8.32
N LEU A 12 -14.21 -6.18 8.50
CA LEU A 12 -15.18 -6.35 9.58
C LEU A 12 -14.49 -6.35 10.95
N ALA A 13 -13.33 -7.01 11.06
CA ALA A 13 -12.60 -7.14 12.31
C ALA A 13 -11.55 -6.03 12.54
N ALA A 14 -11.35 -5.11 11.59
CA ALA A 14 -10.25 -4.14 11.62
C ALA A 14 -10.16 -3.38 12.94
N LEU A 15 -11.26 -2.79 13.39
CA LEU A 15 -11.29 -1.95 14.59
C LEU A 15 -11.02 -2.78 15.85
N LEU A 16 -11.64 -3.94 15.97
CA LEU A 16 -11.47 -4.85 17.10
C LEU A 16 -10.03 -5.35 17.20
N VAL A 17 -9.46 -5.86 16.10
CA VAL A 17 -8.10 -6.43 16.10
C VAL A 17 -7.06 -5.32 16.28
N MET A 18 -7.30 -4.10 15.79
CA MET A 18 -6.44 -2.94 16.11
C MET A 18 -6.45 -2.62 17.60
N LEU A 19 -7.63 -2.57 18.23
CA LEU A 19 -7.76 -2.29 19.66
C LEU A 19 -7.04 -3.34 20.50
N LEU A 20 -7.22 -4.63 20.19
CA LEU A 20 -6.54 -5.74 20.87
C LEU A 20 -5.03 -5.72 20.64
N ALA A 21 -4.58 -5.40 19.42
CA ALA A 21 -3.16 -5.33 19.10
C ALA A 21 -2.46 -4.16 19.78
N ILE A 22 -3.10 -2.99 19.84
CA ILE A 22 -2.56 -1.81 20.54
C ILE A 22 -2.49 -2.07 22.05
N SER A 23 -3.58 -2.58 22.65
CA SER A 23 -3.60 -2.91 24.08
C SER A 23 -2.59 -4.01 24.43
N GLY A 24 -2.46 -5.05 23.59
CA GLY A 24 -1.45 -6.10 23.77
C GLY A 24 -0.02 -5.57 23.65
N ALA A 25 0.26 -4.71 22.67
CA ALA A 25 1.57 -4.06 22.52
C ALA A 25 1.91 -3.17 23.72
N THR A 26 0.93 -2.48 24.31
CA THR A 26 1.16 -1.72 25.54
C THR A 26 1.43 -2.61 26.75
N LEU A 27 0.73 -3.74 26.90
CA LEU A 27 0.97 -4.69 28.00
C LEU A 27 2.32 -5.38 27.90
N ALA A 28 2.81 -5.63 26.68
CA ALA A 28 4.12 -6.22 26.43
C ALA A 28 5.30 -5.38 26.98
N LEU A 29 5.08 -4.11 27.29
CA LEU A 29 6.09 -3.25 27.93
C LEU A 29 6.26 -3.56 29.42
N ASN A 30 5.23 -4.06 30.11
CA ASN A 30 5.25 -4.22 31.56
C ASN A 30 6.36 -5.18 32.04
N PRO A 31 6.53 -6.39 31.48
CA PRO A 31 7.60 -7.28 31.92
C PRO A 31 9.00 -6.70 31.68
N ALA A 32 9.18 -5.89 30.63
CA ALA A 32 10.45 -5.22 30.36
C ALA A 32 10.74 -4.10 31.37
N LEU A 33 9.74 -3.31 31.73
CA LEU A 33 9.85 -2.28 32.77
C LEU A 33 10.12 -2.91 34.14
N GLU A 34 9.37 -3.97 34.51
CA GLU A 34 9.62 -4.71 35.74
C GLU A 34 11.05 -5.27 35.78
N ARG A 35 11.57 -5.77 34.66
CA ARG A 35 12.94 -6.29 34.60
C ARG A 35 14.01 -5.20 34.79
N LEU A 36 13.74 -3.97 34.36
CA LEU A 36 14.62 -2.82 34.58
C LEU A 36 14.62 -2.38 36.05
N GLU A 37 13.48 -2.47 36.72
CA GLU A 37 13.34 -2.16 38.14
C GLU A 37 13.78 -3.31 39.06
N ALA A 38 13.82 -4.54 38.56
CA ALA A 38 14.18 -5.71 39.33
C ALA A 38 15.68 -5.69 39.71
N PRO A 39 16.02 -5.90 40.99
CA PRO A 39 17.41 -5.96 41.44
C PRO A 39 18.16 -7.13 40.75
N PRO A 40 19.48 -7.01 40.54
CA PRO A 40 20.27 -8.05 39.89
C PRO A 40 20.15 -9.38 40.65
N ALA A 41 20.12 -10.49 39.90
CA ALA A 41 19.98 -11.83 40.46
C ALA A 41 20.90 -12.00 41.68
N ALA A 42 20.30 -12.32 42.82
CA ALA A 42 21.05 -12.62 44.03
C ALA A 42 21.73 -13.99 43.85
N ALA A 43 23.03 -14.07 44.16
CA ALA A 43 23.76 -15.32 44.13
C ALA A 43 23.20 -16.29 45.20
N GLU A 44 22.89 -17.52 44.80
CA GLU A 44 22.56 -18.71 45.62
C GLU A 44 21.93 -18.44 47.01
N VAL A 45 20.89 -17.58 47.05
CA VAL A 45 20.11 -17.37 48.28
C VAL A 45 19.01 -18.44 48.33
N SER A 46 18.92 -19.18 49.43
CA SER A 46 17.79 -20.10 49.65
C SER A 46 16.53 -19.35 50.12
N VAL A 47 15.36 -19.95 49.92
CA VAL A 47 14.10 -19.36 50.38
C VAL A 47 14.11 -19.12 51.90
N ALA A 48 14.69 -20.05 52.67
CA ALA A 48 14.88 -19.88 54.12
C ALA A 48 15.71 -18.65 54.47
N GLN A 49 16.84 -18.44 53.79
CA GLN A 49 17.72 -17.29 54.04
C GLN A 49 17.04 -15.97 53.71
N LEU A 50 16.30 -15.89 52.60
CA LEU A 50 15.51 -14.72 52.27
C LEU A 50 14.44 -14.48 53.34
N ALA A 51 13.63 -15.49 53.63
CA ALA A 51 12.54 -15.39 54.60
C ALA A 51 13.05 -14.92 55.97
N GLY A 52 14.22 -15.42 56.41
CA GLY A 52 14.89 -14.96 57.62
C GLY A 52 15.29 -13.49 57.58
N ARG A 53 15.88 -13.02 56.47
CA ARG A 53 16.25 -11.60 56.30
C ARG A 53 15.02 -10.69 56.31
N VAL A 54 13.93 -11.11 55.66
CA VAL A 54 12.67 -10.35 55.63
C VAL A 54 12.03 -10.33 57.01
N ALA A 55 11.97 -11.46 57.72
CA ALA A 55 11.45 -11.56 59.08
C ALA A 55 12.23 -10.72 60.10
N GLY A 56 13.51 -10.42 59.82
CA GLY A 56 14.31 -9.50 60.63
C GLY A 56 13.99 -8.02 60.41
N GLN A 57 13.28 -7.66 59.35
CA GLN A 57 12.95 -6.27 59.00
C GLN A 57 11.45 -5.94 59.03
N LEU A 58 10.61 -6.93 58.76
CA LEU A 58 9.16 -6.80 58.70
C LEU A 58 8.51 -7.78 59.69
N SER A 59 7.60 -7.27 60.50
CA SER A 59 6.73 -8.07 61.37
C SER A 59 5.41 -8.41 60.68
N GLY A 60 4.76 -9.51 61.08
CA GLY A 60 3.43 -9.87 60.59
C GLY A 60 3.40 -10.27 59.12
N ILE A 61 4.43 -10.96 58.63
CA ILE A 61 4.50 -11.43 57.24
C ILE A 61 3.42 -12.48 57.01
N GLU A 62 2.59 -12.25 56.00
CA GLU A 62 1.53 -13.18 55.57
C GLU A 62 2.01 -13.99 54.37
N GLN A 63 2.74 -13.35 53.44
CA GLN A 63 3.10 -13.98 52.17
C GLN A 63 4.33 -13.33 51.52
N ILE A 64 5.22 -14.16 50.97
CA ILE A 64 6.32 -13.74 50.11
C ILE A 64 6.05 -14.27 48.70
N ARG A 65 5.89 -13.37 47.73
CA ARG A 65 5.67 -13.71 46.32
C ARG A 65 6.84 -13.22 45.48
N ARG A 66 7.30 -14.06 44.55
CA ARG A 66 8.29 -13.69 43.54
C ARG A 66 7.63 -13.65 42.17
N THR A 67 7.67 -12.49 41.50
CA THR A 67 7.15 -12.37 40.12
C THR A 67 8.07 -13.11 39.14
N PRO A 68 7.57 -13.53 37.97
CA PRO A 68 8.40 -14.13 36.92
C PRO A 68 9.56 -13.22 36.47
N SER A 69 9.39 -11.89 36.58
CA SER A 69 10.41 -10.87 36.31
C SER A 69 11.51 -10.81 37.38
N GLY A 70 11.32 -11.48 38.53
CA GLY A 70 12.30 -11.58 39.61
C GLY A 70 12.07 -10.61 40.78
N THR A 71 11.03 -9.79 40.74
CA THR A 71 10.68 -8.85 41.82
C THR A 71 10.09 -9.62 42.99
N LEU A 72 10.55 -9.31 44.21
CA LEU A 72 9.99 -9.85 45.44
C LEU A 72 8.99 -8.89 46.06
N ILE A 73 7.80 -9.40 46.33
CA ILE A 73 6.69 -8.69 46.94
C ILE A 73 6.37 -9.41 48.25
N VAL A 74 6.38 -8.68 49.35
CA VAL A 74 6.07 -9.20 50.69
C VAL A 74 4.78 -8.55 51.17
N TYR A 75 3.77 -9.38 51.43
CA TYR A 75 2.53 -8.97 52.08
C TYR A 75 2.71 -9.16 53.59
N HIS A 76 2.45 -8.10 54.33
CA HIS A 76 2.61 -8.07 55.79
C HIS A 76 1.53 -7.20 56.42
N ARG A 77 1.24 -7.47 57.69
CA ARG A 77 0.24 -6.74 58.46
C ARG A 77 0.92 -5.74 59.39
N GLU A 78 0.59 -4.47 59.21
CA GLU A 78 1.05 -3.38 60.07
C GLU A 78 -0.18 -2.60 60.57
N HIS A 79 -0.30 -2.41 61.89
CA HIS A 79 -1.45 -1.72 62.51
C HIS A 79 -2.84 -2.24 62.08
N GLY A 80 -2.96 -3.55 61.79
CA GLY A 80 -4.21 -4.17 61.34
C GLY A 80 -4.55 -3.98 59.86
N GLN A 81 -3.67 -3.35 59.07
CA GLN A 81 -3.81 -3.23 57.61
C GLN A 81 -2.80 -4.14 56.89
N THR A 82 -3.26 -4.85 55.86
CA THR A 82 -2.37 -5.61 54.97
C THR A 82 -1.71 -4.67 53.97
N LEU A 83 -0.38 -4.60 54.01
CA LEU A 83 0.46 -3.81 53.14
C LEU A 83 1.32 -4.73 52.25
N ALA A 84 1.62 -4.26 51.04
CA ALA A 84 2.51 -4.96 50.11
C ALA A 84 3.78 -4.12 49.88
N SER A 85 4.95 -4.72 50.06
CA SER A 85 6.24 -4.04 49.94
C SER A 85 7.17 -4.79 48.99
N ARG A 86 7.90 -4.05 48.15
CA ARG A 86 9.01 -4.58 47.35
C ARG A 86 10.25 -4.69 48.22
N VAL A 87 10.92 -5.83 48.15
CA VAL A 87 12.06 -6.14 49.03
C VAL A 87 13.29 -6.56 48.23
N ASP A 88 14.47 -6.13 48.68
CA ASP A 88 15.75 -6.55 48.11
C ASP A 88 16.06 -8.02 48.49
N PRO A 89 16.26 -8.92 47.50
CA PRO A 89 16.54 -10.34 47.76
C PRO A 89 17.82 -10.60 48.57
N ARG A 90 18.80 -9.69 48.54
CA ARG A 90 20.11 -9.85 49.19
C ARG A 90 20.08 -9.42 50.65
N THR A 91 19.43 -8.29 50.92
CA THR A 91 19.46 -7.66 52.26
C THR A 91 18.18 -7.88 53.06
N GLY A 92 17.07 -8.24 52.40
CA GLY A 92 15.74 -8.23 53.02
C GLY A 92 15.19 -6.81 53.22
N ALA A 93 15.85 -5.79 52.66
CA ALA A 93 15.45 -4.39 52.84
C ALA A 93 14.23 -3.99 52.03
N VAL A 94 13.30 -3.28 52.68
CA VAL A 94 12.16 -2.67 51.99
C VAL A 94 12.66 -1.59 51.03
N LEU A 95 12.44 -1.81 49.74
CA LEU A 95 12.83 -0.88 48.68
C LEU A 95 11.76 0.20 48.48
N ALA A 96 10.50 -0.21 48.36
CA ALA A 96 9.36 0.68 48.16
C ALA A 96 8.03 -0.06 48.42
N PRO A 97 6.93 0.65 48.73
CA PRO A 97 5.59 0.07 48.67
C PRO A 97 5.29 -0.50 47.28
N TYR A 98 4.59 -1.64 47.24
CA TYR A 98 4.11 -2.25 46.00
C TYR A 98 2.66 -1.86 45.74
N THR A 99 2.43 -1.01 44.73
CA THR A 99 1.09 -0.67 44.26
C THR A 99 0.94 -1.04 42.79
N PRO A 100 0.03 -1.96 42.42
CA PRO A 100 -0.18 -2.32 41.03
C PRO A 100 -0.71 -1.12 40.23
N SER A 101 -0.09 -0.85 39.07
CA SER A 101 -0.44 0.28 38.21
C SER A 101 -1.92 0.25 37.80
N ALA A 102 -2.66 1.31 38.12
CA ALA A 102 -4.06 1.45 37.73
C ALA A 102 -4.22 1.47 36.21
N PHE A 103 -3.29 2.11 35.49
CA PHE A 103 -3.27 2.12 34.03
C PHE A 103 -3.04 0.71 33.47
N ALA A 104 -2.04 -0.04 33.97
CA ALA A 104 -1.77 -1.39 33.50
C ALA A 104 -2.97 -2.33 33.75
N ARG A 105 -3.65 -2.18 34.88
CA ARG A 105 -4.88 -2.92 35.20
C ARG A 105 -6.01 -2.58 34.23
N TRP A 106 -6.21 -1.29 33.96
CA TRP A 106 -7.21 -0.81 33.01
C TRP A 106 -6.95 -1.34 31.59
N VAL A 107 -5.70 -1.27 31.11
CA VAL A 107 -5.32 -1.81 29.79
C VAL A 107 -5.50 -3.34 29.75
N LYS A 108 -5.16 -4.04 30.84
CA LYS A 108 -5.36 -5.49 30.94
C LYS A 108 -6.83 -5.87 30.83
N GLU A 109 -7.71 -5.13 31.50
CA GLU A 109 -9.15 -5.35 31.40
C GLU A 109 -9.69 -4.99 30.00
N LEU A 110 -9.22 -3.90 29.40
CA LEU A 110 -9.52 -3.57 28.00
C LEU A 110 -9.07 -4.67 27.04
N HIS A 111 -7.91 -5.27 27.23
CA HIS A 111 -7.40 -6.35 26.36
C HIS A 111 -8.17 -7.67 26.56
N ARG A 112 -8.47 -8.01 27.81
CA ARG A 112 -9.07 -9.30 28.18
C ARG A 112 -10.58 -9.35 27.98
N SER A 113 -11.28 -8.24 28.24
CA SER A 113 -12.74 -8.16 28.25
C SER A 113 -13.31 -6.92 27.59
N LEU A 114 -12.49 -6.04 27.00
CA LEU A 114 -12.97 -4.76 26.45
C LEU A 114 -13.72 -3.89 27.48
N LEU A 115 -13.46 -4.08 28.79
CA LEU A 115 -14.19 -3.43 29.89
C LEU A 115 -15.67 -3.84 29.98
N LEU A 116 -16.02 -5.02 29.48
CA LEU A 116 -17.38 -5.56 29.43
C LEU A 116 -17.52 -6.89 30.22
N ASP A 117 -16.56 -7.24 31.08
CA ASP A 117 -16.55 -8.47 31.87
C ASP A 117 -16.78 -9.74 31.00
N THR A 118 -17.75 -10.59 31.36
CA THR A 118 -18.03 -11.89 30.73
C THR A 118 -18.29 -11.82 29.22
N PRO A 119 -19.23 -11.00 28.69
CA PRO A 119 -19.42 -10.86 27.24
C PRO A 119 -18.17 -10.31 26.55
N GLY A 120 -17.41 -9.49 27.26
CA GLY A 120 -16.10 -9.02 26.85
C GLY A 120 -15.10 -10.10 26.47
N HIS A 121 -15.00 -11.15 27.30
CA HIS A 121 -14.10 -12.28 27.05
C HIS A 121 -14.43 -13.00 25.74
N VAL A 122 -15.71 -13.13 25.40
CA VAL A 122 -16.14 -13.73 24.13
C VAL A 122 -15.71 -12.87 22.95
N VAL A 123 -15.87 -11.55 23.03
CA VAL A 123 -15.47 -10.64 21.94
C VAL A 123 -13.95 -10.63 21.76
N ALA A 124 -13.17 -10.64 22.85
CA ALA A 124 -11.72 -10.77 22.80
C ALA A 124 -11.29 -12.11 22.13
N ALA A 125 -11.96 -13.21 22.47
CA ALA A 125 -11.74 -14.52 21.84
C ALA A 125 -12.03 -14.51 20.32
N LEU A 126 -13.14 -13.88 19.91
CA LEU A 126 -13.48 -13.70 18.50
C LEU A 126 -12.45 -12.83 17.77
N GLY A 127 -11.92 -11.80 18.43
CA GLY A 127 -10.82 -10.98 17.92
C GLY A 127 -9.53 -11.78 17.71
N ALA A 128 -9.15 -12.62 18.67
CA ALA A 128 -7.99 -13.52 18.54
C ALA A 128 -8.19 -14.52 17.39
N LEU A 129 -9.39 -15.10 17.27
CA LEU A 129 -9.74 -16.00 16.16
C LEU A 129 -9.68 -15.29 14.80
N ALA A 130 -10.22 -14.08 14.70
CA ALA A 130 -10.15 -13.26 13.48
C ALA A 130 -8.69 -12.96 13.10
N MET A 131 -7.85 -12.61 14.07
CA MET A 131 -6.42 -12.38 13.86
C MET A 131 -5.71 -13.64 13.35
N LEU A 132 -6.02 -14.82 13.91
CA LEU A 132 -5.47 -16.11 13.46
C LEU A 132 -5.85 -16.40 11.99
N LEU A 133 -7.13 -16.23 11.64
CA LEU A 133 -7.62 -16.43 10.28
C LEU A 133 -7.01 -15.43 9.28
N LEU A 134 -6.83 -14.18 9.69
CA LEU A 134 -6.19 -13.15 8.88
C LEU A 134 -4.70 -13.43 8.67
N ALA A 135 -3.98 -13.85 9.71
CA ALA A 135 -2.58 -14.24 9.61
C ALA A 135 -2.39 -15.46 8.70
N ALA A 136 -3.21 -16.50 8.86
CA ALA A 136 -3.16 -17.71 8.04
C ALA A 136 -3.50 -17.43 6.56
N SER A 137 -4.58 -16.68 6.31
CA SER A 137 -4.95 -16.29 4.94
C SER A 137 -3.94 -15.32 4.31
N GLY A 138 -3.35 -14.42 5.11
CA GLY A 138 -2.26 -13.53 4.70
C GLY A 138 -1.00 -14.29 4.29
N ALA A 139 -0.58 -15.30 5.08
CA ALA A 139 0.54 -16.18 4.77
C ALA A 139 0.35 -16.91 3.43
N LEU A 140 -0.85 -17.47 3.20
CA LEU A 140 -1.18 -18.15 1.94
C LEU A 140 -1.13 -17.20 0.74
N LEU A 141 -1.64 -15.96 0.90
CA LEU A 141 -1.57 -14.93 -0.14
C LEU A 141 -0.12 -14.50 -0.42
N LEU A 142 0.70 -14.38 0.62
CA LEU A 142 2.11 -14.03 0.52
C LEU A 142 2.91 -15.13 -0.20
N ALA A 143 2.69 -16.40 0.15
CA ALA A 143 3.32 -17.55 -0.52
C ALA A 143 2.96 -17.61 -2.01
N ARG A 144 1.68 -17.37 -2.36
CA ARG A 144 1.26 -17.29 -3.77
C ARG A 144 1.89 -16.11 -4.50
N ARG A 145 2.05 -14.96 -3.82
CA ARG A 145 2.66 -13.76 -4.41
C ARG A 145 4.17 -13.92 -4.62
N ALA A 146 4.86 -14.63 -3.74
CA ALA A 146 6.28 -14.92 -3.84
C ALA A 146 6.60 -16.06 -4.83
N GLY A 147 5.59 -16.82 -5.27
CA GLY A 147 5.75 -17.96 -6.18
C GLY A 147 6.19 -19.26 -5.47
N GLY A 148 5.78 -19.43 -4.21
CA GLY A 148 6.05 -20.59 -3.37
C GLY A 148 6.57 -20.23 -1.97
N TRP A 149 6.43 -21.14 -1.01
CA TRP A 149 6.91 -20.97 0.38
C TRP A 149 8.43 -20.78 0.45
N SER A 150 9.20 -21.46 -0.41
CA SER A 150 10.67 -21.31 -0.48
C SER A 150 11.15 -19.94 -1.00
N LYS A 151 10.26 -19.11 -1.56
CA LYS A 151 10.60 -17.83 -2.19
C LYS A 151 10.14 -16.61 -1.38
N LEU A 152 9.66 -16.82 -0.15
CA LEU A 152 9.07 -15.79 0.73
C LEU A 152 9.97 -14.58 0.99
N LEU A 153 11.29 -14.75 0.95
CA LEU A 153 12.27 -13.69 1.18
C LEU A 153 12.57 -12.81 -0.05
N ARG A 154 12.05 -13.15 -1.24
CA ARG A 154 12.27 -12.34 -2.45
C ARG A 154 11.59 -10.97 -2.35
N PRO A 155 12.13 -9.92 -3.00
CA PRO A 155 11.51 -8.60 -3.01
C PRO A 155 10.14 -8.62 -3.69
N LEU A 156 9.13 -8.07 -3.03
CA LEU A 156 7.76 -8.08 -3.51
C LEU A 156 7.50 -6.94 -4.52
N ARG A 157 6.95 -7.28 -5.69
CA ARG A 157 6.56 -6.33 -6.75
C ARG A 157 5.14 -5.81 -6.55
N GLY A 158 4.83 -4.58 -6.96
CA GLY A 158 3.49 -3.98 -6.93
C GLY A 158 3.50 -2.49 -6.57
N SER A 159 2.32 -1.88 -6.49
CA SER A 159 2.18 -0.49 -6.03
C SER A 159 2.67 -0.31 -4.58
N PHE A 160 3.01 0.92 -4.19
CA PHE A 160 3.56 1.24 -2.86
C PHE A 160 2.74 0.63 -1.71
N SER A 161 1.42 0.85 -1.70
CA SER A 161 0.53 0.32 -0.66
C SER A 161 0.43 -1.20 -0.65
N GLN A 162 0.44 -1.84 -1.83
CA GLN A 162 0.45 -3.31 -1.94
C GLN A 162 1.76 -3.92 -1.45
N ARG A 163 2.89 -3.23 -1.64
CA ARG A 163 4.20 -3.67 -1.16
C ARG A 163 4.25 -3.58 0.35
N TRP A 164 3.96 -2.40 0.91
CA TRP A 164 3.98 -2.18 2.36
C TRP A 164 3.07 -3.14 3.13
N HIS A 165 1.83 -3.34 2.68
CA HIS A 165 0.91 -4.28 3.33
C HIS A 165 1.48 -5.72 3.38
N ALA A 166 2.17 -6.16 2.32
CA ALA A 166 2.71 -7.51 2.26
C ALA A 166 4.08 -7.65 2.94
N GLU A 167 4.90 -6.60 2.93
CA GLU A 167 6.19 -6.54 3.62
C GLU A 167 6.01 -6.52 5.14
N VAL A 168 5.14 -5.65 5.65
CA VAL A 168 4.79 -5.61 7.08
C VAL A 168 4.15 -6.91 7.51
N GLY A 169 3.23 -7.45 6.70
CA GLY A 169 2.63 -8.76 6.95
C GLY A 169 3.65 -9.88 7.01
N ARG A 170 4.69 -9.85 6.16
CA ARG A 170 5.78 -10.83 6.19
C ARG A 170 6.59 -10.77 7.49
N LEU A 171 6.95 -9.56 7.93
CA LEU A 171 7.76 -9.35 9.12
C LEU A 171 7.03 -9.72 10.42
N THR A 172 5.72 -9.47 10.45
CA THR A 172 4.91 -9.65 11.66
C THR A 172 4.20 -11.00 11.75
N LEU A 173 4.16 -11.78 10.66
CA LEU A 173 3.39 -13.01 10.56
C LEU A 173 3.61 -13.99 11.72
N LEU A 174 4.86 -14.29 12.05
CA LEU A 174 5.17 -15.27 13.10
C LEU A 174 4.71 -14.77 14.48
N GLY A 175 4.97 -13.50 14.80
CA GLY A 175 4.55 -12.90 16.06
C GLY A 175 3.02 -12.84 16.20
N LEU A 176 2.31 -12.51 15.11
CA LEU A 176 0.85 -12.48 15.10
C LEU A 176 0.23 -13.87 15.24
N LEU A 177 0.81 -14.90 14.61
CA LEU A 177 0.35 -16.29 14.78
C LEU A 177 0.52 -16.76 16.22
N LEU A 178 1.71 -16.53 16.82
CA LEU A 178 1.98 -16.90 18.20
C LEU A 178 1.06 -16.16 19.18
N SER A 179 0.86 -14.85 18.97
CA SER A 179 -0.02 -14.02 19.81
C SER A 179 -1.49 -14.45 19.69
N ALA A 180 -1.96 -14.75 18.48
CA ALA A 180 -3.34 -15.18 18.25
C ALA A 180 -3.62 -16.58 18.84
N LEU A 181 -2.71 -17.54 18.65
CA LEU A 181 -2.85 -18.89 19.19
C LEU A 181 -2.81 -18.90 20.72
N SER A 182 -1.85 -18.19 21.31
CA SER A 182 -1.74 -18.09 22.77
C SER A 182 -2.92 -17.33 23.39
N GLY A 183 -3.37 -16.24 22.77
CA GLY A 183 -4.56 -15.50 23.22
C GLY A 183 -5.84 -16.30 23.12
N LEU A 184 -6.00 -17.11 22.06
CA LEU A 184 -7.15 -18.01 21.90
C LEU A 184 -7.14 -19.13 22.95
N TYR A 185 -5.96 -19.69 23.27
CA TYR A 185 -5.81 -20.68 24.33
C TYR A 185 -6.19 -20.11 25.70
N LEU A 186 -5.69 -18.92 26.06
CA LEU A 186 -6.03 -18.26 27.34
C LEU A 186 -7.51 -17.86 27.41
N SER A 187 -8.10 -17.46 26.28
CA SER A 187 -9.53 -17.18 26.20
C SER A 187 -10.37 -18.44 26.39
N ALA A 188 -9.93 -19.58 25.85
CA ALA A 188 -10.60 -20.86 26.03
C ALA A 188 -10.59 -21.32 27.49
N GLY A 189 -9.47 -21.12 28.22
CA GLY A 189 -9.41 -21.35 29.66
C GLY A 189 -10.37 -20.42 30.44
N THR A 190 -10.36 -19.12 30.12
CA THR A 190 -11.26 -18.14 30.77
C THR A 190 -12.74 -18.44 30.55
N LEU A 191 -13.09 -19.05 29.41
CA LEU A 191 -14.46 -19.47 29.07
C LEU A 191 -14.82 -20.88 29.58
N GLY A 192 -13.92 -21.55 30.29
CA GLY A 192 -14.13 -22.91 30.82
C GLY A 192 -14.17 -24.00 29.75
N LEU A 193 -13.62 -23.76 28.56
CA LEU A 193 -13.54 -24.74 27.46
C LEU A 193 -12.37 -25.72 27.62
N ILE A 194 -11.40 -25.39 28.47
CA ILE A 194 -10.24 -26.21 28.81
C ILE A 194 -10.27 -26.40 30.32
N ALA A 195 -10.04 -27.63 30.80
CA ALA A 195 -9.99 -27.92 32.22
C ALA A 195 -8.75 -27.27 32.86
N ASP A 196 -8.96 -26.48 33.91
CA ASP A 196 -7.88 -26.03 34.79
C ASP A 196 -7.65 -27.12 35.85
N ASP A 197 -6.48 -27.76 35.82
CA ASP A 197 -6.03 -28.72 36.86
C ASP A 197 -5.74 -28.06 38.22
N ALA A 198 -6.24 -26.84 38.46
CA ALA A 198 -6.01 -26.03 39.66
C ALA A 198 -6.60 -26.65 40.96
N GLN A 199 -7.30 -27.78 40.86
CA GLN A 199 -7.94 -28.48 41.99
C GLN A 199 -7.10 -29.60 42.61
N ASN A 200 -5.90 -29.88 42.08
CA ASN A 200 -4.99 -30.85 42.68
C ASN A 200 -4.16 -30.20 43.80
N GLN A 201 -4.70 -30.23 45.02
CA GLN A 201 -3.93 -29.88 46.22
C GLN A 201 -3.12 -31.10 46.70
N PRO A 202 -1.91 -30.89 47.26
CA PRO A 202 -1.11 -31.99 47.80
C PRO A 202 -1.87 -32.68 48.94
N ALA A 203 -2.08 -33.98 48.83
CA ALA A 203 -2.60 -34.76 49.95
C ALA A 203 -1.53 -34.82 51.06
N LEU A 204 -1.91 -34.55 52.31
CA LEU A 204 -0.98 -34.61 53.43
C LEU A 204 -0.58 -36.08 53.69
N LEU A 205 0.71 -36.39 53.53
CA LEU A 205 1.22 -37.76 53.64
C LEU A 205 1.73 -38.11 55.05
N ALA A 206 1.90 -37.09 55.92
CA ALA A 206 2.47 -37.23 57.25
C ALA A 206 1.71 -36.37 58.28
N ALA A 207 1.72 -36.80 59.54
CA ALA A 207 1.10 -36.07 60.64
C ALA A 207 1.87 -34.77 60.95
N ILE A 208 1.16 -33.73 61.37
CA ILE A 208 1.73 -32.43 61.76
C ILE A 208 2.43 -32.59 63.11
N SER A 209 3.68 -32.10 63.22
CA SER A 209 4.45 -32.25 64.45
C SER A 209 3.91 -31.35 65.56
N ALA A 210 3.82 -31.88 66.78
CA ALA A 210 3.48 -31.10 67.97
C ALA A 210 4.74 -30.41 68.52
N GLY A 211 4.81 -29.09 68.48
CA GLY A 211 5.92 -28.32 69.02
C GLY A 211 5.83 -26.82 68.68
N PRO A 212 6.66 -25.96 69.30
CA PRO A 212 6.75 -24.55 68.94
C PRO A 212 7.32 -24.39 67.52
N ALA A 213 6.83 -23.40 66.77
CA ALA A 213 7.32 -23.13 65.43
C ALA A 213 8.81 -22.72 65.46
N LEU A 214 9.61 -23.33 64.59
CA LEU A 214 11.01 -22.97 64.39
C LEU A 214 11.11 -21.62 63.64
N PRO A 215 12.20 -20.86 63.84
CA PRO A 215 12.46 -19.68 63.01
C PRO A 215 12.48 -20.04 61.53
N VAL A 216 11.82 -19.26 60.67
CA VAL A 216 11.66 -19.55 59.23
C VAL A 216 13.00 -19.81 58.51
N ALA A 217 14.08 -19.17 58.97
CA ALA A 217 15.43 -19.34 58.45
C ALA A 217 16.05 -20.72 58.70
N SER A 218 15.51 -21.48 59.66
CA SER A 218 15.98 -22.81 60.07
C SER A 218 15.18 -23.96 59.49
N LEU A 219 14.10 -23.67 58.74
CA LEU A 219 13.27 -24.70 58.11
C LEU A 219 14.05 -25.38 56.97
N SER A 220 14.39 -26.65 57.15
CA SER A 220 15.24 -27.42 56.22
C SER A 220 14.63 -27.54 54.82
N ALA A 221 13.30 -27.70 54.73
CA ALA A 221 12.59 -27.74 53.46
C ALA A 221 12.72 -26.44 52.65
N LEU A 222 12.70 -25.27 53.31
CA LEU A 222 12.90 -23.99 52.64
C LEU A 222 14.37 -23.72 52.29
N HIS A 223 15.31 -24.33 53.02
CA HIS A 223 16.73 -24.22 52.71
C HIS A 223 17.12 -25.02 51.46
N ALA A 224 16.37 -26.08 51.16
CA ALA A 224 16.54 -26.91 49.97
C ALA A 224 16.03 -26.23 48.67
N VAL A 225 15.29 -25.13 48.78
CA VAL A 225 14.69 -24.42 47.63
C VAL A 225 15.50 -23.16 47.33
N ASP A 226 15.98 -23.06 46.10
CA ASP A 226 16.63 -21.86 45.58
C ASP A 226 15.58 -20.76 45.37
N LEU A 227 15.93 -19.52 45.73
CA LEU A 227 15.07 -18.35 45.51
C LEU A 227 14.60 -18.21 44.05
N LYS A 228 15.40 -18.65 43.06
CA LYS A 228 15.01 -18.60 41.64
C LYS A 228 13.79 -19.47 41.32
N ASP A 229 13.57 -20.51 42.12
CA ASP A 229 12.52 -21.49 41.95
C ASP A 229 11.28 -21.17 42.80
N LEU A 230 11.36 -20.22 43.73
CA LEU A 230 10.22 -19.72 44.49
C LEU A 230 9.24 -18.96 43.57
N ARG A 231 7.95 -19.30 43.65
CA ARG A 231 6.84 -18.47 43.16
C ARG A 231 6.13 -17.78 44.32
N GLU A 232 5.83 -18.53 45.38
CA GLU A 232 5.07 -18.04 46.52
C GLU A 232 5.36 -18.86 47.78
N LEU A 233 5.46 -18.18 48.92
CA LEU A 233 5.52 -18.77 50.25
C LEU A 233 4.46 -18.08 51.11
N VAL A 234 3.47 -18.82 51.57
CA VAL A 234 2.42 -18.35 52.48
C VAL A 234 2.77 -18.79 53.90
N TYR A 235 2.69 -17.86 54.84
CA TYR A 235 2.95 -18.11 56.26
C TYR A 235 1.69 -18.69 56.93
N PRO A 236 1.85 -19.54 57.95
CA PRO A 236 0.72 -20.03 58.73
C PRO A 236 0.02 -18.88 59.45
N ASP A 237 -1.31 -18.93 59.51
CA ASP A 237 -2.10 -17.97 60.25
C ASP A 237 -1.86 -18.13 61.77
N PRO A 238 -1.38 -17.09 62.48
CA PRO A 238 -1.15 -17.15 63.92
C PRO A 238 -2.43 -17.46 64.73
N ASP A 239 -3.60 -17.18 64.18
CA ASP A 239 -4.89 -17.43 64.85
C ASP A 239 -5.42 -18.87 64.62
N SER A 240 -4.75 -19.67 63.77
CA SER A 240 -5.15 -21.04 63.42
C SER A 240 -4.10 -22.07 63.86
N PRO A 241 -4.29 -22.74 65.02
CA PRO A 241 -3.35 -23.75 65.51
C PRO A 241 -3.24 -24.94 64.54
N GLY A 242 -2.03 -25.22 64.07
CA GLY A 242 -1.75 -26.33 63.15
C GLY A 242 -1.75 -25.95 61.67
N ASP A 243 -1.86 -24.65 61.35
CA ASP A 243 -1.66 -24.19 59.97
C ASP A 243 -0.20 -24.39 59.50
N LEU A 244 -0.02 -24.61 58.20
CA LEU A 244 1.25 -25.00 57.59
C LEU A 244 1.78 -23.89 56.68
N PHE A 245 3.10 -23.88 56.46
CA PHE A 245 3.65 -23.06 55.38
C PHE A 245 3.23 -23.66 54.04
N SER A 246 2.62 -22.85 53.16
CA SER A 246 2.34 -23.27 51.79
C SER A 246 3.43 -22.76 50.86
N LEU A 247 4.15 -23.69 50.22
CA LEU A 247 5.26 -23.42 49.32
C LEU A 247 4.87 -23.74 47.88
N HIS A 248 4.87 -22.73 47.02
CA HIS A 248 4.73 -22.87 45.58
C HIS A 248 6.06 -22.57 44.89
N THR A 249 6.56 -23.55 44.12
CA THR A 249 7.79 -23.43 43.35
C THR A 249 7.49 -23.50 41.84
N ARG A 250 8.53 -23.39 41.01
CA ARG A 250 8.43 -23.63 39.56
C ARG A 250 8.16 -25.10 39.22
N SER A 251 8.43 -26.03 40.12
CA SER A 251 8.34 -27.47 39.89
C SER A 251 7.12 -28.12 40.55
N GLY A 252 6.40 -27.41 41.41
CA GLY A 252 5.25 -27.96 42.13
C GLY A 252 4.84 -27.13 43.34
N GLN A 253 3.94 -27.68 44.14
CA GLN A 253 3.45 -27.06 45.36
C GLN A 253 3.45 -28.05 46.52
N GLY A 254 3.67 -27.56 47.74
CA GLY A 254 3.79 -28.41 48.91
C GLY A 254 3.57 -27.68 50.22
N TYR A 255 3.49 -28.46 51.30
CA TYR A 255 3.29 -27.96 52.66
C TYR A 255 4.53 -28.23 53.52
N VAL A 256 4.99 -27.22 54.25
CA VAL A 256 6.12 -27.31 55.17
C VAL A 256 5.62 -27.17 56.61
N ASP A 257 6.05 -28.09 57.47
CA ASP A 257 5.72 -28.11 58.89
C ASP A 257 6.47 -26.98 59.63
N PRO A 258 5.76 -26.07 60.33
CA PRO A 258 6.39 -25.02 61.13
C PRO A 258 7.25 -25.54 62.28
N ALA A 259 6.93 -26.70 62.87
CA ALA A 259 7.60 -27.22 64.07
C ALA A 259 8.80 -28.11 63.75
N SER A 260 8.71 -28.96 62.72
CA SER A 260 9.83 -29.83 62.31
C SER A 260 10.70 -29.23 61.19
N GLY A 261 10.16 -28.29 60.41
CA GLY A 261 10.80 -27.74 59.21
C GLY A 261 10.84 -28.70 58.02
N ALA A 262 10.20 -29.87 58.10
CA ALA A 262 10.15 -30.87 57.04
C ALA A 262 9.03 -30.58 56.00
N LEU A 263 9.23 -31.05 54.78
CA LEU A 263 8.24 -31.00 53.70
C LEU A 263 7.25 -32.18 53.89
N LEU A 264 6.00 -31.90 54.24
CA LEU A 264 4.98 -32.91 54.56
C LEU A 264 4.26 -33.45 53.33
N ALA A 265 4.16 -32.64 52.27
CA ALA A 265 3.58 -33.03 51.00
C ALA A 265 4.21 -32.19 49.89
N PHE A 266 4.40 -32.80 48.72
CA PHE A 266 4.82 -32.10 47.52
C PHE A 266 4.19 -32.74 46.29
N GLN A 267 3.49 -31.94 45.51
CA GLN A 267 2.89 -32.35 44.26
C GLN A 267 3.60 -31.64 43.10
N PRO A 268 4.30 -32.38 42.22
CA PRO A 268 4.96 -31.78 41.08
C PRO A 268 3.94 -31.23 40.07
N GLU A 269 4.29 -30.15 39.37
CA GLU A 269 3.48 -29.61 38.27
C GLU A 269 3.33 -30.65 37.16
N GLY A 270 2.09 -30.93 36.75
CA GLY A 270 1.79 -31.82 35.64
C GLY A 270 2.26 -31.26 34.30
N ALA A 271 2.48 -32.13 33.31
CA ALA A 271 2.93 -31.71 31.97
C ALA A 271 1.98 -30.68 31.32
N MET A 272 0.66 -30.82 31.52
CA MET A 272 -0.32 -29.88 30.97
C MET A 272 -0.26 -28.50 31.65
N GLN A 273 -0.01 -28.46 32.96
CA GLN A 273 0.18 -27.21 33.71
C GLN A 273 1.45 -26.47 33.26
N GLN A 274 2.53 -27.21 32.98
CA GLN A 274 3.77 -26.63 32.44
C GLN A 274 3.54 -26.01 31.05
N VAL A 275 2.79 -26.70 30.17
CA VAL A 275 2.43 -26.18 28.84
C VAL A 275 1.54 -24.93 28.97
N SER A 276 0.51 -24.97 29.81
CA SER A 276 -0.37 -23.81 30.06
C SER A 276 0.41 -22.62 30.61
N GLY A 277 1.30 -22.85 31.59
CA GLY A 277 2.19 -21.84 32.14
C GLY A 277 3.14 -21.25 31.10
N PHE A 278 3.68 -22.08 30.20
CA PHE A 278 4.49 -21.58 29.08
C PHE A 278 3.68 -20.73 28.10
N ILE A 279 2.45 -21.13 27.75
CA ILE A 279 1.55 -20.34 26.88
C ILE A 279 1.20 -19.01 27.54
N TYR A 280 0.95 -19.01 28.86
CA TYR A 280 0.73 -17.80 29.63
C TYR A 280 1.93 -16.85 29.56
N GLN A 281 3.14 -17.34 29.80
CA GLN A 281 4.38 -16.55 29.68
C GLN A 281 4.61 -16.05 28.25
N LEU A 282 4.34 -16.88 27.26
CA LEU A 282 4.45 -16.52 25.84
C LEU A 282 3.52 -15.36 25.47
N HIS A 283 2.27 -15.37 25.95
CA HIS A 283 1.29 -14.34 25.64
C HIS A 283 1.52 -13.03 26.43
N THR A 284 1.78 -13.15 27.73
CA THR A 284 1.93 -11.99 28.63
C THR A 284 3.32 -11.37 28.56
N GLY A 285 4.32 -12.13 28.09
CA GLY A 285 5.73 -11.74 28.13
C GLY A 285 6.37 -11.87 29.52
N GLU A 286 5.64 -12.33 30.53
CA GLU A 286 6.16 -12.53 31.89
C GLU A 286 7.27 -13.58 31.89
N GLY A 287 8.44 -13.24 32.45
CA GLY A 287 9.63 -14.10 32.41
C GLY A 287 10.34 -14.19 31.04
N LEU A 288 9.70 -13.74 29.96
CA LEU A 288 10.21 -13.72 28.58
C LEU A 288 10.11 -12.31 27.98
N TRP A 289 10.53 -11.29 28.72
CA TRP A 289 10.32 -9.88 28.38
C TRP A 289 10.79 -9.49 26.97
N TRP A 290 11.92 -10.05 26.50
CA TRP A 290 12.46 -9.79 25.16
C TRP A 290 11.54 -10.31 24.05
N LEU A 291 10.92 -11.47 24.30
CA LEU A 291 9.95 -12.06 23.39
C LEU A 291 8.63 -11.28 23.44
N GLY A 292 8.21 -10.85 24.65
CA GLY A 292 7.10 -9.93 24.84
C GLY A 292 7.23 -8.68 23.97
N LEU A 293 8.39 -8.00 24.01
CA LEU A 293 8.66 -6.84 23.16
C LEU A 293 8.59 -7.16 21.65
N LEU A 294 9.12 -8.31 21.22
CA LEU A 294 9.06 -8.74 19.82
C LEU A 294 7.62 -9.00 19.35
N LEU A 295 6.80 -9.64 20.20
CA LEU A 295 5.38 -9.84 19.94
C LEU A 295 4.62 -8.51 19.95
N GLY A 296 4.95 -7.59 20.86
CA GLY A 296 4.40 -6.24 20.91
C GLY A 296 4.69 -5.42 19.65
N VAL A 297 5.93 -5.43 19.15
CA VAL A 297 6.30 -4.79 17.87
C VAL A 297 5.55 -5.44 16.70
N SER A 298 5.41 -6.78 16.73
CA SER A 298 4.62 -7.50 15.72
C SER A 298 3.15 -7.07 15.73
N ALA A 299 2.56 -6.91 16.92
CA ALA A 299 1.19 -6.43 17.10
C ALA A 299 1.01 -4.99 16.59
N LEU A 300 1.99 -4.10 16.74
CA LEU A 300 1.96 -2.75 16.16
C LEU A 300 1.93 -2.74 14.61
N GLY A 301 2.26 -3.84 13.95
CA GLY A 301 2.04 -4.00 12.51
C GLY A 301 0.57 -4.05 12.12
N VAL A 302 -0.33 -4.47 13.02
CA VAL A 302 -1.77 -4.62 12.75
C VAL A 302 -2.43 -3.31 12.37
N PRO A 303 -2.31 -2.19 13.11
CA PRO A 303 -2.86 -0.90 12.68
C PRO A 303 -2.43 -0.49 11.27
N LEU A 304 -1.14 -0.64 10.95
CA LEU A 304 -0.61 -0.33 9.62
C LEU A 304 -1.20 -1.25 8.54
N MET A 305 -1.32 -2.55 8.82
CA MET A 305 -1.94 -3.51 7.91
C MET A 305 -3.44 -3.25 7.70
N SER A 306 -4.18 -2.90 8.76
CA SER A 306 -5.59 -2.54 8.69
C SER A 306 -5.82 -1.29 7.83
N LEU A 307 -5.03 -0.23 8.04
CA LEU A 307 -5.12 1.00 7.25
C LEU A 307 -4.75 0.78 5.78
N THR A 308 -3.64 0.09 5.52
CA THR A 308 -3.23 -0.23 4.14
C THR A 308 -4.19 -1.19 3.45
N GLY A 309 -4.79 -2.14 4.18
CA GLY A 309 -5.82 -3.05 3.70
C GLY A 309 -7.12 -2.32 3.31
N LEU A 310 -7.58 -1.39 4.15
CA LEU A 310 -8.72 -0.52 3.89
C LEU A 310 -8.48 0.36 2.65
N TRP A 311 -7.29 0.99 2.56
CA TRP A 311 -6.91 1.79 1.39
C TRP A 311 -6.91 0.97 0.09
N LEU A 312 -6.37 -0.25 0.13
CA LEU A 312 -6.35 -1.16 -1.02
C LEU A 312 -7.75 -1.61 -1.42
N TRP A 313 -8.66 -1.80 -0.46
CA TRP A 313 -10.06 -2.09 -0.75
C TRP A 313 -10.79 -0.89 -1.33
N TRP A 314 -10.59 0.31 -0.77
CA TRP A 314 -11.24 1.53 -1.24
C TRP A 314 -10.79 1.89 -2.65
N ARG A 315 -9.49 1.82 -2.92
CA ARG A 315 -8.94 2.00 -4.27
C ARG A 315 -9.52 0.99 -5.26
N ARG A 316 -9.62 -0.29 -4.88
CA ARG A 316 -10.25 -1.31 -5.73
C ARG A 316 -11.72 -1.02 -6.03
N ARG A 317 -12.48 -0.49 -5.07
CA ARG A 317 -13.87 -0.08 -5.29
C ARG A 317 -13.99 1.16 -6.17
N ARG A 318 -13.09 2.13 -5.99
CA ARG A 318 -13.03 3.34 -6.82
C ARG A 318 -12.64 3.02 -8.26
N ASP A 319 -11.71 2.09 -8.44
CA ASP A 319 -11.21 1.65 -9.73
C ASP A 319 -12.11 0.56 -10.36
N ALA A 320 -13.17 0.11 -9.66
CA ALA A 320 -14.13 -0.84 -10.21
C ALA A 320 -15.03 -0.13 -11.23
N VAL A 321 -14.95 -0.57 -12.48
CA VAL A 321 -15.79 -0.05 -13.55
C VAL A 321 -17.21 -0.59 -13.38
N ALA A 322 -18.16 0.30 -13.08
CA ALA A 322 -19.58 -0.03 -13.08
C ALA A 322 -20.06 -0.18 -14.53
N ILE A 323 -20.67 -1.33 -14.84
CA ILE A 323 -21.37 -1.56 -16.10
C ILE A 323 -22.77 -2.05 -15.76
N ASP A 324 -23.75 -1.32 -16.25
CA ASP A 324 -25.17 -1.63 -16.08
C ASP A 324 -25.54 -2.90 -16.87
N ASP A 325 -26.52 -3.67 -16.38
CA ASP A 325 -27.00 -4.91 -17.01
C ASP A 325 -25.95 -6.01 -17.23
N ASN A 326 -24.88 -6.01 -16.43
CA ASN A 326 -23.84 -7.04 -16.49
C ASN A 326 -24.31 -8.34 -15.82
N CYS A 327 -24.54 -9.41 -16.58
CA CYS A 327 -25.02 -10.67 -16.02
C CYS A 327 -23.86 -11.52 -15.44
N PRO A 328 -24.15 -12.51 -14.56
CA PRO A 328 -23.13 -13.44 -14.09
C PRO A 328 -22.52 -14.24 -15.25
N ALA A 329 -21.21 -14.47 -15.23
CA ALA A 329 -20.49 -15.15 -16.32
C ALA A 329 -21.03 -16.56 -16.66
N ASP A 330 -21.58 -17.28 -15.67
CA ASP A 330 -22.17 -18.61 -15.87
C ASP A 330 -23.48 -18.58 -16.67
N ALA A 331 -24.11 -17.41 -16.75
CA ALA A 331 -25.40 -17.20 -17.38
C ALA A 331 -25.30 -16.45 -18.72
N ALA A 332 -24.09 -16.00 -19.07
CA ALA A 332 -23.82 -15.20 -20.26
C ALA A 332 -23.70 -16.06 -21.52
N ASP A 333 -24.36 -15.64 -22.60
CA ASP A 333 -24.13 -16.22 -23.93
C ASP A 333 -23.02 -15.48 -24.69
N CYS A 334 -22.75 -14.23 -24.31
CA CYS A 334 -21.66 -13.41 -24.84
C CYS A 334 -20.79 -12.85 -23.71
N VAL A 335 -19.47 -13.05 -23.81
CA VAL A 335 -18.49 -12.55 -22.83
C VAL A 335 -17.63 -11.48 -23.47
N ILE A 336 -17.49 -10.33 -22.81
CA ILE A 336 -16.61 -9.23 -23.23
C ILE A 336 -15.44 -9.13 -22.24
N LEU A 337 -14.20 -9.25 -22.74
CA LEU A 337 -13.00 -9.05 -21.92
C LEU A 337 -12.28 -7.77 -22.31
N VAL A 338 -11.98 -6.94 -21.30
CA VAL A 338 -11.46 -5.58 -21.51
C VAL A 338 -10.04 -5.38 -20.98
N GLY A 339 -9.15 -4.99 -21.90
CA GLY A 339 -7.80 -4.51 -21.64
C GLY A 339 -7.74 -2.98 -21.67
N SER A 340 -7.51 -2.33 -20.54
CA SER A 340 -7.49 -0.88 -20.42
C SER A 340 -6.50 -0.41 -19.35
N GLU A 341 -5.78 0.67 -19.66
CA GLU A 341 -4.84 1.32 -18.74
C GLU A 341 -5.53 2.46 -17.97
N SER A 342 -6.24 3.33 -18.69
CA SER A 342 -6.89 4.54 -18.18
C SER A 342 -8.43 4.48 -18.25
N ASN A 343 -8.97 3.27 -18.34
CA ASN A 343 -10.40 2.98 -18.54
C ASN A 343 -11.04 3.49 -19.84
N GLY A 344 -10.30 4.08 -20.78
CA GLY A 344 -10.87 4.54 -22.06
C GLY A 344 -11.57 3.42 -22.85
N THR A 345 -10.97 2.22 -22.88
CA THR A 345 -11.54 1.03 -23.54
C THR A 345 -12.87 0.60 -22.95
N TRP A 346 -13.09 0.85 -21.65
CA TRP A 346 -14.34 0.48 -20.99
C TRP A 346 -15.55 1.26 -21.50
N GLY A 347 -15.35 2.49 -22.00
CA GLY A 347 -16.42 3.24 -22.66
C GLY A 347 -16.95 2.51 -23.90
N PHE A 348 -16.05 2.02 -24.74
CA PHE A 348 -16.40 1.22 -25.93
C PHE A 348 -17.05 -0.11 -25.55
N ALA A 349 -16.52 -0.79 -24.53
CA ALA A 349 -17.10 -2.04 -24.04
C ALA A 349 -18.53 -1.84 -23.50
N ARG A 350 -18.80 -0.71 -22.83
CA ARG A 350 -20.15 -0.35 -22.37
C ARG A 350 -21.11 -0.15 -23.54
N THR A 351 -20.71 0.62 -24.57
CA THR A 351 -21.53 0.81 -25.77
C THR A 351 -21.83 -0.52 -26.46
N LEU A 352 -20.84 -1.40 -26.60
CA LEU A 352 -21.03 -2.74 -27.17
C LEU A 352 -21.97 -3.60 -26.32
N GLN A 353 -21.79 -3.62 -25.00
CA GLN A 353 -22.66 -4.37 -24.09
C GLN A 353 -24.11 -3.90 -24.20
N GLN A 354 -24.36 -2.58 -24.16
CA GLN A 354 -25.70 -2.02 -24.26
C GLN A 354 -26.38 -2.44 -25.57
N ALA A 355 -25.66 -2.40 -26.71
CA ALA A 355 -26.20 -2.83 -27.99
C ALA A 355 -26.51 -4.34 -28.03
N LEU A 356 -25.64 -5.18 -27.46
CA LEU A 356 -25.86 -6.62 -27.38
C LEU A 356 -27.03 -6.98 -26.44
N VAL A 357 -27.14 -6.32 -25.29
CA VAL A 357 -28.26 -6.49 -24.35
C VAL A 357 -29.57 -6.03 -24.97
N ALA A 358 -29.59 -4.89 -25.67
CA ALA A 358 -30.75 -4.41 -26.43
C ALA A 358 -31.16 -5.40 -27.54
N ALA A 359 -30.20 -6.11 -28.13
CA ALA A 359 -30.44 -7.19 -29.08
C ALA A 359 -30.80 -8.55 -28.42
N GLY A 360 -31.10 -8.56 -27.11
CA GLY A 360 -31.58 -9.74 -26.37
C GLY A 360 -30.49 -10.69 -25.88
N ARG A 361 -29.20 -10.32 -25.96
CA ARG A 361 -28.09 -11.14 -25.47
C ARG A 361 -27.87 -10.98 -23.97
N ARG A 362 -27.36 -12.04 -23.34
CA ARG A 362 -26.93 -12.02 -21.94
C ARG A 362 -25.43 -11.81 -21.90
N VAL A 363 -25.03 -10.58 -21.60
CA VAL A 363 -23.63 -10.17 -21.71
C VAL A 363 -22.95 -10.16 -20.35
N HIS A 364 -21.74 -10.72 -20.29
CA HIS A 364 -20.83 -10.56 -19.17
C HIS A 364 -19.57 -9.79 -19.57
N SER A 365 -19.36 -8.60 -19.00
CA SER A 365 -18.15 -7.80 -19.21
C SER A 365 -17.22 -7.86 -18.00
N ALA A 366 -15.94 -8.15 -18.23
CA ALA A 366 -14.91 -8.24 -17.18
C ALA A 366 -13.52 -7.79 -17.68
N PRO A 367 -12.59 -7.40 -16.77
CA PRO A 367 -11.19 -7.19 -17.14
C PRO A 367 -10.58 -8.48 -17.70
N MET A 368 -9.67 -8.38 -18.69
CA MET A 368 -8.97 -9.56 -19.26
C MET A 368 -8.26 -10.42 -18.20
N ASN A 369 -7.73 -9.80 -17.14
CA ASN A 369 -7.12 -10.51 -16.00
C ASN A 369 -8.11 -11.40 -15.20
N GLN A 370 -9.41 -11.26 -15.44
CA GLN A 370 -10.48 -12.06 -14.83
C GLN A 370 -11.02 -13.14 -15.76
N LEU A 371 -10.31 -13.47 -16.86
CA LEU A 371 -10.60 -14.65 -17.67
C LEU A 371 -10.88 -15.86 -16.77
N ARG A 372 -12.10 -16.39 -16.85
CA ARG A 372 -12.51 -17.60 -16.13
C ARG A 372 -11.98 -18.84 -16.83
N ASN A 373 -11.95 -19.92 -16.07
CA ASN A 373 -11.56 -21.24 -16.57
C ASN A 373 -12.59 -21.83 -17.54
N ASP A 374 -13.86 -21.46 -17.36
CA ASP A 374 -14.98 -21.95 -18.14
C ASP A 374 -16.09 -20.90 -18.17
N TYR A 375 -16.84 -20.93 -19.28
CA TYR A 375 -18.03 -20.14 -19.55
C TYR A 375 -19.11 -21.07 -20.14
N PRO A 376 -19.89 -21.77 -19.31
CA PRO A 376 -20.69 -22.92 -19.73
C PRO A 376 -21.77 -22.61 -20.76
N LYS A 377 -22.23 -21.35 -20.84
CA LYS A 377 -23.26 -20.90 -21.80
C LYS A 377 -22.72 -19.99 -22.89
N ALA A 378 -21.46 -19.59 -22.81
CA ALA A 378 -20.91 -18.62 -23.74
C ALA A 378 -20.70 -19.26 -25.11
N ARG A 379 -21.19 -18.57 -26.14
CA ARG A 379 -20.93 -18.88 -27.55
C ARG A 379 -19.94 -17.92 -28.16
N GLN A 380 -19.84 -16.71 -27.60
CA GLN A 380 -18.94 -15.67 -28.10
C GLN A 380 -18.05 -15.08 -27.00
N LEU A 381 -16.79 -14.86 -27.34
CA LEU A 381 -15.80 -14.13 -26.56
C LEU A 381 -15.28 -12.92 -27.34
N LEU A 382 -15.67 -11.73 -26.95
CA LEU A 382 -15.27 -10.48 -27.57
C LEU A 382 -14.17 -9.83 -26.73
N ILE A 383 -13.01 -9.58 -27.32
CA ILE A 383 -11.86 -9.01 -26.60
C ILE A 383 -11.64 -7.59 -27.10
N LEU A 384 -11.74 -6.62 -26.20
CA LEU A 384 -11.47 -5.21 -26.47
C LEU A 384 -10.22 -4.82 -25.68
N THR A 385 -9.08 -4.63 -26.34
CA THR A 385 -7.83 -4.33 -25.62
C THR A 385 -7.10 -3.12 -26.18
N ALA A 386 -6.71 -2.22 -25.28
CA ALA A 386 -5.71 -1.21 -25.58
C ALA A 386 -4.31 -1.82 -25.58
N THR A 387 -3.39 -1.11 -26.23
CA THR A 387 -1.95 -1.34 -26.14
C THR A 387 -1.32 -0.27 -25.26
N HIS A 388 -0.38 -0.64 -24.39
CA HIS A 388 0.40 0.28 -23.57
C HIS A 388 1.85 0.38 -24.07
N GLY A 389 2.46 1.56 -23.97
CA GLY A 389 3.86 1.77 -24.36
C GLY A 389 4.17 1.32 -25.80
N ASP A 390 5.25 0.55 -25.96
CA ASP A 390 5.73 0.02 -27.25
C ASP A 390 5.19 -1.39 -27.55
N GLY A 391 3.88 -1.60 -27.36
CA GLY A 391 3.23 -2.88 -27.71
C GLY A 391 2.87 -3.78 -26.52
N ASP A 392 2.95 -3.29 -25.29
CA ASP A 392 2.76 -4.08 -24.07
C ASP A 392 1.29 -4.15 -23.63
N ALA A 393 1.01 -5.13 -22.76
CA ALA A 393 -0.29 -5.34 -22.15
C ALA A 393 -0.67 -4.19 -21.20
N PRO A 394 -1.91 -3.68 -21.25
CA PRO A 394 -2.41 -2.75 -20.23
C PRO A 394 -2.54 -3.45 -18.88
N ALA A 395 -2.58 -2.68 -17.79
CA ALA A 395 -2.65 -3.17 -16.41
C ALA A 395 -3.76 -4.20 -16.19
N SER A 396 -4.92 -4.03 -16.83
CA SER A 396 -6.05 -4.96 -16.73
C SER A 396 -5.89 -6.27 -17.53
N ALA A 397 -4.79 -6.44 -18.28
CA ALA A 397 -4.52 -7.59 -19.16
C ALA A 397 -3.13 -8.24 -18.97
N GLN A 398 -2.26 -7.73 -18.09
CA GLN A 398 -0.88 -8.22 -17.91
C GLN A 398 -0.74 -9.75 -17.72
N GLY A 399 -1.71 -10.41 -17.08
CA GLY A 399 -1.67 -11.86 -16.87
C GLY A 399 -2.58 -12.65 -17.81
N PHE A 400 -3.11 -12.04 -18.87
CA PHE A 400 -4.07 -12.68 -19.77
C PHE A 400 -3.40 -13.78 -20.61
N LEU A 401 -2.32 -13.45 -21.33
CA LEU A 401 -1.63 -14.39 -22.22
C LEU A 401 -1.14 -15.64 -21.46
N ALA A 402 -0.56 -15.45 -20.27
CA ALA A 402 -0.11 -16.55 -19.43
C ALA A 402 -1.25 -17.47 -18.98
N ARG A 403 -2.46 -16.93 -18.74
CA ARG A 403 -3.63 -17.74 -18.39
C ARG A 403 -4.16 -18.50 -19.60
N LEU A 404 -4.23 -17.85 -20.76
CA LEU A 404 -4.68 -18.47 -22.01
C LEU A 404 -3.78 -19.65 -22.40
N GLN A 405 -2.46 -19.53 -22.23
CA GLN A 405 -1.52 -20.64 -22.45
C GLN A 405 -1.73 -21.82 -21.49
N GLN A 406 -2.01 -21.54 -20.21
CA GLN A 406 -2.26 -22.59 -19.21
C GLN A 406 -3.61 -23.28 -19.42
N ARG A 407 -4.58 -22.57 -19.99
CA ARG A 407 -5.96 -23.01 -20.16
C ARG A 407 -6.52 -22.47 -21.47
N PRO A 408 -6.36 -23.20 -22.58
CA PRO A 408 -6.91 -22.79 -23.86
C PRO A 408 -8.43 -22.73 -23.80
N LEU A 409 -9.01 -21.89 -24.67
CA LEU A 409 -10.47 -21.75 -24.78
C LEU A 409 -11.09 -23.01 -25.40
N ALA A 410 -12.36 -23.25 -25.06
CA ALA A 410 -13.13 -24.34 -25.63
C ALA A 410 -13.28 -24.18 -27.16
N PRO A 411 -13.29 -25.28 -27.93
CA PRO A 411 -13.36 -25.23 -29.39
C PRO A 411 -14.67 -24.63 -29.92
N ASP A 412 -15.76 -24.79 -29.18
CA ASP A 412 -17.09 -24.29 -29.57
C ASP A 412 -17.26 -22.78 -29.34
N LEU A 413 -16.28 -22.13 -28.71
CA LEU A 413 -16.30 -20.70 -28.44
C LEU A 413 -15.79 -19.93 -29.66
N ALA A 414 -16.61 -19.02 -30.18
CA ALA A 414 -16.18 -18.12 -31.23
C ALA A 414 -15.60 -16.84 -30.62
N TYR A 415 -14.49 -16.32 -31.14
CA TYR A 415 -13.85 -15.11 -30.59
C TYR A 415 -13.64 -14.01 -31.63
N ALA A 416 -13.62 -12.76 -31.17
CA ALA A 416 -13.20 -11.62 -31.99
C ALA A 416 -12.34 -10.66 -31.16
N VAL A 417 -11.28 -10.13 -31.75
CA VAL A 417 -10.37 -9.18 -31.09
C VAL A 417 -10.51 -7.81 -31.74
N LEU A 418 -10.68 -6.79 -30.92
CA LEU A 418 -10.67 -5.39 -31.30
C LEU A 418 -9.53 -4.68 -30.55
N GLY A 419 -8.52 -4.27 -31.31
CA GLY A 419 -7.36 -3.56 -30.78
C GLY A 419 -7.56 -2.05 -30.78
N PHE A 420 -7.24 -1.40 -29.66
CA PHE A 420 -7.18 0.06 -29.56
C PHE A 420 -5.72 0.49 -29.46
N GLY A 421 -5.30 1.35 -30.37
CA GLY A 421 -3.93 1.85 -30.40
C GLY A 421 -3.85 3.22 -31.03
N ASP A 422 -2.63 3.66 -31.22
CA ASP A 422 -2.34 4.90 -31.93
C ASP A 422 -1.22 4.60 -32.93
N ARG A 423 -1.47 4.89 -34.21
CA ARG A 423 -0.49 4.73 -35.30
C ARG A 423 0.76 5.61 -35.10
N GLN A 424 0.66 6.53 -34.14
CA GLN A 424 1.72 7.20 -33.41
C GLN A 424 2.92 6.27 -33.12
N PHE A 425 2.61 5.04 -32.69
CA PHE A 425 3.54 4.07 -32.10
C PHE A 425 3.98 3.01 -33.10
N PRO A 426 5.28 2.61 -33.10
CA PRO A 426 5.80 1.60 -34.02
C PRO A 426 5.04 0.28 -33.96
N ARG A 427 4.59 -0.12 -32.77
CA ARG A 427 3.76 -1.31 -32.55
C ARG A 427 2.29 -0.94 -32.37
N PHE A 428 1.69 -0.34 -33.41
CA PHE A 428 0.28 -0.02 -33.44
C PHE A 428 -0.57 -1.27 -33.13
N CYS A 429 -1.39 -1.22 -32.07
CA CYS A 429 -2.19 -2.36 -31.60
C CYS A 429 -1.37 -3.64 -31.29
N GLY A 430 -0.07 -3.53 -31.01
CA GLY A 430 0.82 -4.70 -30.87
C GLY A 430 0.42 -5.71 -29.79
N PHE A 431 -0.23 -5.28 -28.70
CA PHE A 431 -0.75 -6.25 -27.72
C PHE A 431 -1.99 -6.99 -28.23
N ALA A 432 -2.85 -6.33 -29.02
CA ALA A 432 -4.00 -6.98 -29.65
C ALA A 432 -3.54 -8.03 -30.69
N GLU A 433 -2.45 -7.76 -31.41
CA GLU A 433 -1.80 -8.75 -32.30
C GLU A 433 -1.28 -9.96 -31.52
N GLN A 434 -0.61 -9.74 -30.39
CA GLN A 434 -0.17 -10.86 -29.53
C GLN A 434 -1.34 -11.69 -29.02
N VAL A 435 -2.46 -11.05 -28.66
CA VAL A 435 -3.68 -11.71 -28.22
C VAL A 435 -4.29 -12.53 -29.36
N GLN A 436 -4.40 -11.95 -30.56
CA GLN A 436 -4.90 -12.64 -31.75
C GLN A 436 -4.05 -13.88 -32.05
N ASN A 437 -2.73 -13.74 -32.13
CA ASN A 437 -1.81 -14.86 -32.38
C ASN A 437 -1.92 -15.98 -31.33
N ALA A 438 -2.11 -15.61 -30.06
CA ALA A 438 -2.27 -16.59 -28.98
C ALA A 438 -3.62 -17.33 -29.05
N LEU A 439 -4.67 -16.71 -29.59
CA LEU A 439 -5.98 -17.33 -29.81
C LEU A 439 -5.99 -18.19 -31.07
N ASP A 440 -5.32 -17.75 -32.14
CA ASP A 440 -5.13 -18.50 -33.38
C ASP A 440 -4.33 -19.79 -33.17
N ALA A 441 -3.43 -19.82 -32.19
CA ALA A 441 -2.72 -21.03 -31.77
C ALA A 441 -3.61 -22.03 -30.98
N GLY A 442 -4.83 -21.62 -30.59
CA GLY A 442 -5.79 -22.43 -29.85
C GLY A 442 -6.83 -23.13 -30.74
N ALA A 443 -7.80 -23.79 -30.11
CA ALA A 443 -8.86 -24.52 -30.81
C ALA A 443 -10.15 -23.69 -31.03
N ALA A 444 -10.24 -22.49 -30.46
CA ALA A 444 -11.42 -21.63 -30.56
C ALA A 444 -11.57 -21.05 -31.97
N LYS A 445 -12.82 -20.84 -32.41
CA LYS A 445 -13.11 -20.37 -33.76
C LYS A 445 -12.98 -18.85 -33.86
N CYS A 446 -12.17 -18.36 -34.81
CA CYS A 446 -12.15 -16.93 -35.13
C CYS A 446 -13.48 -16.50 -35.77
N LEU A 447 -14.23 -15.60 -35.13
CA LEU A 447 -15.50 -15.04 -35.60
C LEU A 447 -15.28 -13.91 -36.61
N LEU A 448 -14.32 -13.05 -36.31
CA LEU A 448 -13.90 -11.92 -37.14
C LEU A 448 -12.38 -11.77 -37.05
N PRO A 449 -11.71 -11.41 -38.15
CA PRO A 449 -10.30 -11.06 -38.09
C PRO A 449 -10.07 -9.87 -37.16
N LEU A 450 -8.86 -9.77 -36.61
CA LEU A 450 -8.45 -8.63 -35.78
C LEU A 450 -8.69 -7.30 -36.52
N GLU A 451 -9.48 -6.43 -35.92
CA GLU A 451 -9.65 -5.04 -36.37
C GLU A 451 -8.89 -4.11 -35.42
N THR A 452 -8.34 -3.02 -35.97
CA THR A 452 -7.53 -2.06 -35.22
C THR A 452 -8.13 -0.66 -35.29
N ILE A 453 -8.34 -0.03 -34.13
CA ILE A 453 -8.86 1.32 -33.98
C ILE A 453 -7.70 2.27 -33.69
N ASP A 454 -7.45 3.19 -34.62
CA ASP A 454 -6.56 4.33 -34.40
C ASP A 454 -7.25 5.38 -33.54
N ARG A 455 -6.59 5.80 -32.45
CA ARG A 455 -6.97 6.93 -31.58
C ARG A 455 -8.44 6.93 -31.19
N GLN A 456 -8.94 5.75 -30.81
CA GLN A 456 -10.32 5.56 -30.32
C GLN A 456 -11.39 6.09 -31.30
N SER A 457 -11.16 5.98 -32.61
CA SER A 457 -12.10 6.38 -33.66
C SER A 457 -13.50 5.75 -33.49
N PRO A 458 -14.55 6.55 -33.22
CA PRO A 458 -15.93 6.04 -33.14
C PRO A 458 -16.44 5.49 -34.46
N GLN A 459 -16.01 6.04 -35.60
CA GLN A 459 -16.45 5.58 -36.92
C GLN A 459 -15.90 4.19 -37.23
N THR A 460 -14.63 3.94 -36.90
CA THR A 460 -14.03 2.60 -37.04
C THR A 460 -14.73 1.60 -36.12
N PHE A 461 -15.04 2.02 -34.88
CA PHE A 461 -15.79 1.21 -33.94
C PHE A 461 -17.21 0.88 -34.44
N GLN A 462 -17.92 1.84 -35.00
CA GLN A 462 -19.24 1.63 -35.58
C GLN A 462 -19.20 0.66 -36.76
N ARG A 463 -18.23 0.82 -37.67
CA ARG A 463 -18.03 -0.09 -38.81
C ARG A 463 -17.71 -1.52 -38.35
N TRP A 464 -16.85 -1.66 -37.35
CA TRP A 464 -16.58 -2.97 -36.73
C TRP A 464 -17.83 -3.54 -36.08
N GLY A 465 -18.63 -2.71 -35.39
CA GLY A 465 -19.91 -3.09 -34.80
C GLY A 465 -20.90 -3.64 -35.82
N GLN A 466 -21.01 -3.02 -36.99
CA GLN A 466 -21.84 -3.51 -38.10
C GLN A 466 -21.33 -4.85 -38.64
N ALA A 467 -20.00 -5.02 -38.77
CA ALA A 467 -19.41 -6.30 -39.19
C ALA A 467 -19.67 -7.41 -38.16
N LEU A 468 -19.55 -7.10 -36.87
CA LEU A 468 -19.89 -8.00 -35.78
C LEU A 468 -21.39 -8.34 -35.78
N GLY A 469 -22.26 -7.36 -35.97
CA GLY A 469 -23.70 -7.57 -36.09
C GLY A 469 -24.04 -8.56 -37.21
N ARG A 470 -23.44 -8.39 -38.39
CA ARG A 470 -23.60 -9.34 -39.51
C ARG A 470 -23.11 -10.75 -39.16
N ALA A 471 -21.95 -10.87 -38.51
CA ALA A 471 -21.40 -12.17 -38.12
C ALA A 471 -22.25 -12.88 -37.04
N LEU A 472 -22.94 -12.12 -36.19
CA LEU A 472 -23.81 -12.64 -35.13
C LEU A 472 -25.29 -12.80 -35.54
N GLY A 473 -25.68 -12.29 -36.72
CA GLY A 473 -27.08 -12.21 -37.13
C GLY A 473 -27.91 -11.23 -36.29
N LEU A 474 -27.30 -10.14 -35.81
CA LEU A 474 -27.92 -9.14 -34.94
C LEU A 474 -27.84 -7.73 -35.57
N PRO A 475 -28.88 -6.89 -35.42
CA PRO A 475 -28.81 -5.47 -35.78
C PRO A 475 -28.02 -4.71 -34.71
N LEU A 476 -26.70 -4.60 -34.88
CA LEU A 476 -25.84 -3.82 -33.99
C LEU A 476 -25.50 -2.47 -34.62
N ASP A 477 -25.94 -1.37 -34.00
CA ASP A 477 -25.48 -0.01 -34.27
C ASP A 477 -24.73 0.54 -33.07
N LEU A 478 -23.41 0.66 -33.19
CA LEU A 478 -22.54 1.08 -32.08
C LEU A 478 -22.26 2.58 -32.17
N GLN A 479 -23.16 3.38 -31.60
CA GLN A 479 -22.97 4.83 -31.47
C GLN A 479 -22.17 5.15 -30.20
N HIS A 480 -20.84 5.11 -30.31
CA HIS A 480 -19.97 5.48 -29.20
C HIS A 480 -19.74 6.99 -29.16
N GLN A 481 -20.22 7.66 -28.12
CA GLN A 481 -19.81 9.03 -27.78
C GLN A 481 -18.80 8.96 -26.64
N ALA A 482 -17.56 9.38 -26.91
CA ALA A 482 -16.61 9.64 -25.84
C ALA A 482 -17.21 10.72 -24.93
N TYR A 483 -17.18 10.48 -23.61
CA TYR A 483 -17.74 11.34 -22.56
C TYR A 483 -17.60 12.83 -22.93
N ALA A 484 -18.72 13.50 -23.21
CA ALA A 484 -18.72 14.92 -23.56
C ALA A 484 -18.34 15.73 -22.31
N LEU A 485 -17.05 16.08 -22.19
CA LEU A 485 -16.64 17.09 -21.24
C LEU A 485 -17.32 18.41 -21.62
N PRO A 486 -17.79 19.20 -20.64
CA PRO A 486 -18.44 20.48 -20.92
C PRO A 486 -17.50 21.33 -21.78
N CYS A 487 -17.95 21.66 -22.99
CA CYS A 487 -17.19 22.50 -23.89
C CYS A 487 -17.36 23.96 -23.49
N HIS A 488 -16.24 24.67 -23.43
CA HIS A 488 -16.16 26.10 -23.19
C HIS A 488 -15.80 26.82 -24.50
N GLN A 489 -16.21 28.08 -24.59
CA GLN A 489 -15.77 28.97 -25.66
C GLN A 489 -14.74 29.95 -25.14
N TRP A 490 -13.64 30.09 -25.88
CA TRP A 490 -12.58 31.04 -25.58
C TRP A 490 -12.29 31.92 -26.78
N GLN A 491 -11.89 33.15 -26.51
CA GLN A 491 -11.59 34.15 -27.52
C GLN A 491 -10.08 34.40 -27.58
N LEU A 492 -9.52 34.38 -28.79
CA LEU A 492 -8.11 34.68 -29.01
C LEU A 492 -7.85 36.15 -28.69
N VAL A 493 -6.93 36.41 -27.76
CA VAL A 493 -6.56 37.78 -27.38
C VAL A 493 -5.18 38.16 -27.91
N GLU A 494 -4.29 37.18 -28.11
CA GLU A 494 -2.94 37.43 -28.58
C GLU A 494 -2.40 36.24 -29.38
N SER A 495 -1.67 36.54 -30.45
CA SER A 495 -0.96 35.56 -31.27
C SER A 495 0.44 36.07 -31.57
N VAL A 496 1.45 35.28 -31.22
CA VAL A 496 2.86 35.58 -31.51
C VAL A 496 3.39 34.53 -32.49
N ALA A 497 3.94 34.96 -33.61
CA ALA A 497 4.45 34.10 -34.68
C ALA A 497 5.97 33.90 -34.60
N TYR A 498 6.40 32.69 -34.92
CA TYR A 498 7.80 32.25 -34.94
C TYR A 498 8.04 31.28 -36.11
N GLY A 499 9.29 31.12 -36.52
CA GLY A 499 9.75 29.98 -37.33
C GLY A 499 9.39 29.99 -38.81
N ASP A 500 8.84 31.10 -39.34
CA ASP A 500 8.49 31.21 -40.76
C ASP A 500 9.73 31.07 -41.67
N GLN A 501 10.85 31.71 -41.29
CA GLN A 501 12.10 31.71 -42.08
C GLN A 501 12.76 30.32 -42.16
N VAL A 502 12.48 29.45 -41.19
CA VAL A 502 13.01 28.07 -41.12
C VAL A 502 11.99 27.02 -41.54
N GLN A 503 10.91 27.43 -42.23
CA GLN A 503 9.84 26.55 -42.70
C GLN A 503 9.23 25.69 -41.56
N ALA A 504 9.10 26.27 -40.37
CA ALA A 504 8.38 25.69 -39.23
C ALA A 504 7.51 26.75 -38.55
N PRO A 505 6.53 27.32 -39.26
CA PRO A 505 5.59 28.30 -38.70
C PRO A 505 5.00 27.77 -37.39
N THR A 506 5.24 28.51 -36.32
CA THR A 506 4.81 28.19 -34.97
C THR A 506 4.16 29.42 -34.36
N ARG A 507 3.02 29.23 -33.68
CA ARG A 507 2.30 30.29 -33.01
C ARG A 507 2.14 30.00 -31.53
N ILE A 508 2.37 31.00 -30.70
CA ILE A 508 1.92 31.03 -29.31
C ILE A 508 0.58 31.76 -29.33
N LEU A 509 -0.46 31.08 -28.87
CA LEU A 509 -1.84 31.58 -28.87
C LEU A 509 -2.34 31.70 -27.44
N ARG A 510 -2.87 32.87 -27.08
CA ARG A 510 -3.43 33.15 -25.75
C ARG A 510 -4.90 33.47 -25.87
N PHE A 511 -5.71 32.79 -25.07
CA PHE A 511 -7.15 32.93 -25.08
C PHE A 511 -7.67 33.37 -23.71
N LYS A 512 -8.78 34.10 -23.71
CA LYS A 512 -9.58 34.41 -22.51
C LYS A 512 -10.97 33.82 -22.63
N ALA A 513 -11.73 33.81 -21.54
CA ALA A 513 -13.17 33.53 -21.61
C ALA A 513 -13.82 34.50 -22.62
N ALA A 514 -14.69 33.97 -23.49
CA ALA A 514 -15.33 34.80 -24.50
C ALA A 514 -16.27 35.85 -23.86
N ASP A 515 -16.28 37.06 -24.41
CA ASP A 515 -17.13 38.15 -23.94
C ASP A 515 -18.62 37.74 -23.94
N GLY A 516 -19.35 38.12 -22.87
CA GLY A 516 -20.76 37.79 -22.68
C GLY A 516 -21.05 36.42 -22.04
N SER A 517 -20.03 35.59 -21.80
CA SER A 517 -20.22 34.27 -21.15
C SER A 517 -20.46 34.37 -19.63
N GLY A 518 -20.01 35.45 -18.98
CA GLY A 518 -20.07 35.62 -17.52
C GLY A 518 -19.29 34.57 -16.72
N GLN A 519 -18.61 33.62 -17.38
CA GLN A 519 -17.95 32.49 -16.75
C GLN A 519 -16.42 32.68 -16.74
N PRO A 520 -15.75 32.47 -15.60
CA PRO A 520 -14.30 32.47 -15.56
C PRO A 520 -13.72 31.30 -16.38
N LEU A 521 -12.43 31.39 -16.71
CA LEU A 521 -11.71 30.24 -17.25
C LEU A 521 -11.88 29.01 -16.32
N PRO A 522 -12.03 27.80 -16.86
CA PRO A 522 -12.14 26.58 -16.06
C PRO A 522 -10.89 26.33 -15.22
N GLU A 523 -10.97 25.41 -14.26
CA GLU A 523 -9.81 24.94 -13.50
C GLU A 523 -8.84 24.16 -14.39
N PHE A 524 -7.60 24.66 -14.49
CA PHE A 524 -6.49 23.99 -15.16
C PHE A 524 -5.14 24.49 -14.63
N GLN A 525 -4.11 23.68 -14.82
CA GLN A 525 -2.72 24.02 -14.51
C GLN A 525 -1.83 23.80 -15.74
N ALA A 526 -0.65 24.43 -15.76
CA ALA A 526 0.35 24.13 -16.77
C ALA A 526 0.64 22.61 -16.81
N GLY A 527 0.83 22.07 -18.01
CA GLY A 527 0.97 20.63 -18.25
C GLY A 527 -0.34 19.88 -18.48
N ASP A 528 -1.50 20.44 -18.12
CA ASP A 528 -2.80 19.90 -18.56
C ASP A 528 -2.96 20.02 -20.07
N LEU A 529 -3.93 19.29 -20.64
CA LEU A 529 -4.21 19.35 -22.07
C LEU A 529 -5.50 20.14 -22.31
N VAL A 530 -5.55 20.89 -23.40
CA VAL A 530 -6.80 21.43 -23.95
C VAL A 530 -7.17 20.67 -25.21
N GLY A 531 -8.36 20.07 -25.23
CA GLY A 531 -8.95 19.46 -26.41
C GLY A 531 -9.70 20.52 -27.20
N ILE A 532 -9.14 20.96 -28.34
CA ILE A 532 -9.74 21.95 -29.22
C ILE A 532 -10.53 21.25 -30.31
N LEU A 533 -11.78 21.67 -30.50
CA LEU A 533 -12.67 21.20 -31.56
C LEU A 533 -12.58 22.17 -32.74
N PRO A 534 -11.91 21.81 -33.84
CA PRO A 534 -11.93 22.65 -35.02
C PRO A 534 -13.30 22.57 -35.72
N PRO A 535 -13.68 23.63 -36.48
CA PRO A 535 -14.99 23.68 -37.13
C PRO A 535 -15.28 22.46 -38.02
N GLY A 536 -16.50 21.94 -37.95
CA GLY A 536 -16.96 20.83 -38.80
C GLY A 536 -16.54 19.42 -38.34
N THR A 537 -15.89 19.28 -37.19
CA THR A 537 -15.58 17.97 -36.61
C THR A 537 -15.84 17.90 -35.11
N ALA A 538 -16.33 16.76 -34.66
CA ALA A 538 -16.50 16.43 -33.24
C ALA A 538 -15.22 15.83 -32.62
N GLN A 539 -14.15 15.64 -33.40
CA GLN A 539 -12.90 15.05 -32.91
C GLN A 539 -11.95 16.16 -32.39
N PRO A 540 -11.63 16.18 -31.09
CA PRO A 540 -10.73 17.18 -30.54
C PRO A 540 -9.28 16.92 -30.91
N ARG A 541 -8.48 17.98 -31.05
CA ARG A 541 -7.02 17.93 -31.05
C ARG A 541 -6.49 18.48 -29.74
N PHE A 542 -5.64 17.69 -29.08
CA PHE A 542 -5.03 18.06 -27.81
C PHE A 542 -3.78 18.91 -27.99
N TYR A 543 -3.64 19.91 -27.13
CA TYR A 543 -2.45 20.75 -26.98
C TYR A 543 -2.10 20.89 -25.50
N SER A 544 -0.82 20.78 -25.16
CA SER A 544 -0.35 20.96 -23.79
C SER A 544 -0.40 22.44 -23.40
N LEU A 545 -1.00 22.73 -22.24
CA LEU A 545 -1.20 24.08 -21.73
C LEU A 545 0.11 24.64 -21.19
N ALA A 546 0.45 25.83 -21.68
CA ALA A 546 1.61 26.63 -21.29
C ALA A 546 1.30 27.63 -20.16
N SER A 547 0.08 27.62 -19.61
CA SER A 547 -0.37 28.49 -18.53
C SER A 547 -1.20 27.72 -17.52
N SER A 548 -1.48 28.34 -16.38
CA SER A 548 -2.46 27.90 -15.38
C SER A 548 -3.63 28.89 -15.30
N ARG A 549 -4.77 28.48 -14.73
CA ARG A 549 -5.93 29.37 -14.53
C ARG A 549 -5.55 30.70 -13.88
N THR A 550 -4.62 30.66 -12.92
CA THR A 550 -4.12 31.83 -12.18
C THR A 550 -3.37 32.85 -13.04
N ASP A 551 -2.92 32.48 -14.23
CA ASP A 551 -2.29 33.39 -15.19
C ASP A 551 -3.34 34.22 -15.96
N GLY A 552 -4.63 33.91 -15.81
CA GLY A 552 -5.74 34.64 -16.43
C GLY A 552 -5.89 34.43 -17.93
N VAL A 553 -5.08 33.55 -18.53
CA VAL A 553 -5.10 33.21 -19.95
C VAL A 553 -4.92 31.70 -20.14
N LEU A 554 -5.57 31.15 -21.16
CA LEU A 554 -5.31 29.81 -21.68
C LEU A 554 -4.28 29.94 -22.81
N GLU A 555 -3.09 29.38 -22.63
CA GLU A 555 -1.96 29.52 -23.57
C GLU A 555 -1.55 28.17 -24.16
N ILE A 556 -1.36 28.12 -25.49
CA ILE A 556 -0.88 26.95 -26.23
C ILE A 556 0.22 27.34 -27.22
N CYS A 557 1.11 26.39 -27.51
CA CYS A 557 2.18 26.54 -28.52
C CYS A 557 1.93 25.56 -29.68
N VAL A 558 1.73 26.08 -30.89
CA VAL A 558 1.19 25.30 -32.02
C VAL A 558 2.07 25.48 -33.25
N ARG A 559 2.65 24.38 -33.74
CA ARG A 559 3.33 24.32 -35.04
C ARG A 559 2.32 23.97 -36.13
N LYS A 560 2.39 24.65 -37.28
CA LYS A 560 1.57 24.31 -38.44
C LYS A 560 2.07 22.99 -39.03
N HIS A 561 1.15 22.04 -39.21
CA HIS A 561 1.41 20.82 -39.97
C HIS A 561 0.81 20.96 -41.37
N PRO A 562 1.55 20.64 -42.45
CA PRO A 562 0.99 20.58 -43.80
C PRO A 562 -0.22 19.63 -43.85
N GLY A 563 -1.36 20.11 -44.36
CA GLY A 563 -2.62 19.36 -44.39
C GLY A 563 -3.28 19.14 -43.02
N GLY A 564 -2.73 19.71 -41.93
CA GLY A 564 -3.28 19.54 -40.59
C GLY A 564 -4.50 20.43 -40.35
N LEU A 565 -5.67 19.81 -40.18
CA LEU A 565 -6.95 20.50 -39.99
C LEU A 565 -6.94 21.48 -38.80
N CYS A 566 -6.66 20.99 -37.58
CA CYS A 566 -6.69 21.86 -36.39
C CYS A 566 -5.52 22.86 -36.37
N SER A 567 -4.30 22.45 -36.78
CA SER A 567 -3.16 23.37 -36.81
C SER A 567 -3.30 24.46 -37.88
N GLY A 568 -3.94 24.14 -39.02
CA GLY A 568 -4.29 25.13 -40.04
C GLY A 568 -5.31 26.12 -39.52
N PHE A 569 -6.43 25.63 -38.98
CA PHE A 569 -7.46 26.43 -38.33
C PHE A 569 -6.87 27.41 -37.29
N LEU A 570 -6.05 26.91 -36.36
CA LEU A 570 -5.44 27.74 -35.31
C LEU A 570 -4.45 28.78 -35.85
N HIS A 571 -3.81 28.51 -36.99
CA HIS A 571 -2.90 29.46 -37.67
C HIS A 571 -3.64 30.50 -38.51
N GLU A 572 -4.92 30.31 -38.79
CA GLU A 572 -5.74 31.27 -39.53
C GLU A 572 -6.55 32.19 -38.60
N LEU A 573 -6.57 31.90 -37.30
CA LEU A 573 -7.22 32.74 -36.30
C LEU A 573 -6.61 34.13 -36.23
N HIS A 574 -7.50 35.10 -36.07
CA HIS A 574 -7.22 36.51 -35.83
C HIS A 574 -7.69 36.89 -34.42
N ALA A 575 -7.14 37.96 -33.84
CA ALA A 575 -7.55 38.44 -32.53
C ALA A 575 -9.08 38.69 -32.52
N GLY A 576 -9.74 38.23 -31.47
CA GLY A 576 -11.20 38.24 -31.35
C GLY A 576 -11.90 36.98 -31.87
N ALA A 577 -11.23 36.11 -32.63
CA ALA A 577 -11.81 34.85 -33.08
C ALA A 577 -12.06 33.89 -31.91
N ARG A 578 -13.09 33.05 -32.03
CA ARG A 578 -13.51 32.11 -30.98
C ARG A 578 -13.10 30.68 -31.30
N ILE A 579 -12.72 29.94 -30.27
CA ILE A 579 -12.50 28.49 -30.31
C ILE A 579 -13.41 27.81 -29.31
N GLN A 580 -13.70 26.53 -29.56
CA GLN A 580 -14.44 25.66 -28.64
C GLN A 580 -13.55 24.51 -28.19
N GLY A 581 -13.63 24.14 -26.92
CA GLY A 581 -12.86 23.01 -26.41
C GLY A 581 -13.12 22.72 -24.93
N PHE A 582 -12.38 21.78 -24.38
CA PHE A 582 -12.48 21.38 -22.98
C PHE A 582 -11.09 21.11 -22.38
N ILE A 583 -11.01 21.12 -21.05
CA ILE A 583 -9.77 20.82 -20.32
C ILE A 583 -9.73 19.32 -20.01
N GLN A 584 -8.59 18.69 -20.29
CA GLN A 584 -8.25 17.34 -19.86
C GLN A 584 -7.09 17.40 -18.85
N PRO A 585 -7.34 17.09 -17.56
CA PRO A 585 -6.29 17.06 -16.56
C PRO A 585 -5.19 16.05 -16.89
N ASN A 586 -3.93 16.45 -16.72
CA ASN A 586 -2.75 15.62 -16.89
C ASN A 586 -1.84 15.70 -15.64
N PRO A 587 -2.29 15.19 -14.47
CA PRO A 587 -1.51 15.25 -13.24
C PRO A 587 -0.22 14.42 -13.29
N GLN A 588 -0.10 13.50 -14.25
CA GLN A 588 1.07 12.63 -14.42
C GLN A 588 2.28 13.37 -15.00
N PHE A 589 2.06 14.48 -15.72
CA PHE A 589 3.13 15.30 -16.30
C PHE A 589 3.19 16.68 -15.62
N ARG A 590 3.62 16.71 -14.36
CA ARG A 590 3.85 17.95 -13.60
C ARG A 590 5.09 17.83 -12.71
N PRO A 591 5.82 18.92 -12.44
CA PRO A 591 6.88 18.90 -11.44
C PRO A 591 6.27 18.75 -10.04
N LEU A 592 6.85 17.88 -9.20
CA LEU A 592 6.49 17.84 -7.79
C LEU A 592 7.03 19.09 -7.11
N LYS A 593 6.18 19.71 -6.29
CA LYS A 593 6.59 20.82 -5.43
C LYS A 593 7.63 20.33 -4.42
N GLY A 594 8.69 21.10 -4.21
CA GLY A 594 9.71 20.81 -3.21
C GLY A 594 11.01 21.56 -3.45
N ALA A 595 12.05 21.20 -2.70
CA ALA A 595 13.39 21.79 -2.84
C ALA A 595 14.26 21.10 -3.90
N GLN A 596 13.87 19.90 -4.36
CA GLN A 596 14.68 19.13 -5.31
C GLN A 596 14.74 19.80 -6.68
N PRO A 597 15.88 19.76 -7.41
CA PRO A 597 15.97 20.38 -8.73
C PRO A 597 15.02 19.75 -9.75
N VAL A 598 14.64 20.51 -10.76
CA VAL A 598 13.83 20.06 -11.90
C VAL A 598 14.62 20.29 -13.18
N ILE A 599 14.78 19.24 -13.97
CA ILE A 599 15.40 19.25 -15.29
C ILE A 599 14.27 19.15 -16.30
N LEU A 600 14.06 20.24 -17.05
CA LEU A 600 13.05 20.36 -18.09
C LEU A 600 13.75 20.18 -19.44
N ILE A 601 13.26 19.26 -20.27
CA ILE A 601 13.87 18.94 -21.56
C ILE A 601 12.79 18.98 -22.64
N GLY A 602 13.02 19.73 -23.71
CA GLY A 602 12.08 19.72 -24.83
C GLY A 602 12.66 20.23 -26.13
N ALA A 603 11.87 20.16 -27.20
CA ALA A 603 12.24 20.71 -28.51
C ALA A 603 11.00 21.23 -29.24
N GLY A 604 11.17 22.33 -29.99
CA GLY A 604 10.08 23.00 -30.69
C GLY A 604 8.92 23.31 -29.73
N THR A 605 7.69 22.97 -30.14
CA THR A 605 6.47 23.22 -29.37
C THR A 605 6.38 22.48 -28.03
N GLY A 606 7.24 21.48 -27.79
CA GLY A 606 7.36 20.83 -26.48
C GLY A 606 7.77 21.79 -25.35
N ILE A 607 8.21 23.00 -25.69
CA ILE A 607 8.47 24.06 -24.70
C ILE A 607 7.20 24.55 -23.98
N GLY A 608 6.01 24.42 -24.58
CA GLY A 608 4.77 24.98 -24.05
C GLY A 608 4.56 24.71 -22.56
N PRO A 609 4.36 23.44 -22.14
CA PRO A 609 4.15 23.12 -20.74
C PRO A 609 5.37 23.45 -19.87
N LEU A 610 6.60 23.35 -20.41
CA LEU A 610 7.84 23.66 -19.69
C LEU A 610 7.92 25.15 -19.33
N ALA A 611 7.58 26.04 -20.26
CA ALA A 611 7.49 27.48 -20.03
C ALA A 611 6.40 27.80 -18.98
N GLY A 612 5.29 27.08 -19.01
CA GLY A 612 4.24 27.18 -17.99
C GLY A 612 4.70 26.76 -16.59
N PHE A 613 5.47 25.67 -16.48
CA PHE A 613 6.07 25.25 -15.21
C PHE A 613 7.03 26.31 -14.66
N ILE A 614 7.87 26.89 -15.51
CA ILE A 614 8.80 27.97 -15.14
C ILE A 614 8.04 29.22 -14.70
N ARG A 615 7.03 29.65 -15.48
CA ARG A 615 6.17 30.79 -15.14
C ARG A 615 5.55 30.64 -13.75
N GLY A 616 5.06 29.43 -13.44
CA GLY A 616 4.43 29.07 -12.18
C GLY A 616 5.39 28.82 -11.00
N ASN A 617 6.71 28.82 -11.23
CA ASN A 617 7.74 28.53 -10.22
C ASN A 617 7.98 29.70 -9.24
N ARG A 618 6.91 30.18 -8.58
CA ARG A 618 7.00 31.32 -7.63
C ARG A 618 7.86 31.03 -6.40
N ALA A 619 8.00 29.75 -6.03
CA ALA A 619 8.88 29.29 -4.96
C ALA A 619 10.37 29.23 -5.35
N ARG A 620 10.71 29.52 -6.62
CA ARG A 620 12.08 29.50 -7.14
C ARG A 620 12.81 28.19 -6.87
N GLN A 621 12.08 27.06 -7.00
CA GLN A 621 12.69 25.73 -7.03
C GLN A 621 13.73 25.69 -8.15
N PRO A 622 14.91 25.09 -7.97
CA PRO A 622 15.92 25.08 -9.02
C PRO A 622 15.39 24.41 -10.29
N MET A 623 15.28 25.14 -11.40
CA MET A 623 14.78 24.64 -12.69
C MET A 623 15.84 24.85 -13.78
N HIS A 624 16.19 23.78 -14.49
CA HIS A 624 17.16 23.79 -15.57
C HIS A 624 16.46 23.40 -16.87
N LEU A 625 16.41 24.31 -17.85
CA LEU A 625 15.78 24.06 -19.15
C LEU A 625 16.82 23.72 -20.20
N TYR A 626 16.70 22.55 -20.81
CA TYR A 626 17.38 22.13 -22.03
C TYR A 626 16.37 22.17 -23.16
N TRP A 627 16.60 23.00 -24.18
CA TRP A 627 15.63 23.19 -25.24
C TRP A 627 16.26 23.23 -26.64
N GLY A 628 15.62 22.57 -27.62
CA GLY A 628 16.06 22.54 -29.01
C GLY A 628 15.16 23.32 -29.97
N GLY A 629 15.76 24.22 -30.77
CA GLY A 629 15.15 24.94 -31.91
C GLY A 629 15.89 24.69 -33.23
N ARG A 630 15.49 25.40 -34.30
CA ARG A 630 16.18 25.37 -35.59
C ARG A 630 17.17 26.52 -35.72
N HIS A 631 16.74 27.75 -35.49
CA HIS A 631 17.56 28.95 -35.65
C HIS A 631 17.23 30.01 -34.58
N PRO A 632 18.23 30.56 -33.89
CA PRO A 632 18.02 31.47 -32.75
C PRO A 632 17.22 32.72 -33.11
N ALA A 633 17.42 33.27 -34.31
CA ALA A 633 16.70 34.47 -34.76
C ALA A 633 15.27 34.21 -35.29
N SER A 634 14.87 32.95 -35.51
CA SER A 634 13.59 32.63 -36.15
C SER A 634 12.62 31.91 -35.23
N ASP A 635 13.07 30.85 -34.54
CA ASP A 635 12.19 29.95 -33.79
C ASP A 635 12.62 29.76 -32.33
N PHE A 636 13.35 30.71 -31.74
CA PHE A 636 13.62 30.71 -30.30
C PHE A 636 12.35 31.10 -29.51
N LEU A 637 11.48 30.11 -29.34
CA LEU A 637 10.19 30.26 -28.69
C LEU A 637 10.35 30.76 -27.24
N TYR A 638 9.51 31.73 -26.85
CA TYR A 638 9.49 32.33 -25.51
C TYR A 638 10.82 33.01 -25.09
N GLU A 639 11.71 33.39 -26.01
CA GLU A 639 13.01 33.98 -25.66
C GLU A 639 12.90 35.19 -24.71
N PRO A 640 12.01 36.19 -24.93
CA PRO A 640 11.88 37.31 -24.01
C PRO A 640 11.43 36.88 -22.62
N GLU A 641 10.45 35.98 -22.52
CA GLU A 641 9.95 35.47 -21.25
C GLU A 641 11.02 34.65 -20.50
N LEU A 642 11.76 33.79 -21.20
CA LEU A 642 12.85 33.00 -20.62
C LEU A 642 13.98 33.88 -20.08
N LYS A 643 14.33 34.98 -20.77
CA LYS A 643 15.29 35.97 -20.26
C LYS A 643 14.79 36.61 -18.97
N GLY A 644 13.50 36.96 -18.90
CA GLY A 644 12.86 37.44 -17.67
C GLY A 644 12.91 36.41 -16.54
N TYR A 645 12.62 35.14 -16.83
CA TYR A 645 12.64 34.05 -15.85
C TYR A 645 14.04 33.74 -15.31
N LEU A 646 15.10 33.94 -16.12
CA LEU A 646 16.48 33.86 -15.64
C LEU A 646 16.80 35.03 -14.70
N ALA A 647 16.40 36.25 -15.06
CA ALA A 647 16.65 37.44 -14.26
C ALA A 647 15.95 37.39 -12.89
N ASP A 648 14.72 36.90 -12.83
CA ASP A 648 13.93 36.79 -11.59
C ASP A 648 14.11 35.46 -10.82
N ARG A 649 14.99 34.58 -11.33
CA ARG A 649 15.34 33.25 -10.78
C ARG A 649 14.21 32.22 -10.76
N ARG A 650 13.14 32.40 -11.53
CA ARG A 650 12.18 31.30 -11.80
C ARG A 650 12.81 30.21 -12.66
N LEU A 651 13.77 30.55 -13.50
CA LEU A 651 14.64 29.63 -14.23
C LEU A 651 16.07 29.76 -13.71
N THR A 652 16.70 28.63 -13.38
CA THR A 652 18.08 28.60 -12.84
C THR A 652 19.11 28.57 -13.96
N ALA A 653 18.85 27.80 -15.03
CA ALA A 653 19.74 27.74 -16.18
C ALA A 653 18.96 27.43 -17.45
N LEU A 654 19.43 27.99 -18.57
CA LEU A 654 18.96 27.70 -19.91
C LEU A 654 20.12 27.13 -20.74
N ARG A 655 19.85 26.04 -21.46
CA ARG A 655 20.74 25.38 -22.41
C ARG A 655 20.01 25.16 -23.72
N ALA A 656 20.13 26.12 -24.63
CA ALA A 656 19.52 26.03 -25.95
C ALA A 656 20.44 25.33 -26.96
N ALA A 657 19.85 24.56 -27.87
CA ALA A 657 20.52 23.94 -29.02
C ALA A 657 19.80 24.31 -30.31
N PHE A 658 20.53 24.56 -31.40
CA PHE A 658 19.96 24.96 -32.69
C PHE A 658 20.49 24.07 -33.81
N SER A 659 19.58 23.52 -34.61
CA SER A 659 19.92 22.53 -35.65
C SER A 659 20.25 23.11 -37.03
N GLN A 660 19.93 24.38 -37.30
CA GLN A 660 20.15 25.08 -38.57
C GLN A 660 21.09 26.28 -38.42
N VAL A 661 22.20 26.10 -37.71
CA VAL A 661 23.30 27.07 -37.60
C VAL A 661 24.62 26.39 -38.02
N GLN A 662 25.74 27.14 -38.13
CA GLN A 662 27.05 26.55 -38.46
C GLN A 662 27.44 25.45 -37.47
N GLU A 663 27.35 25.73 -36.16
CA GLU A 663 27.54 24.75 -35.09
C GLU A 663 26.22 24.03 -34.75
N ARG A 664 25.83 23.09 -35.61
CA ARG A 664 24.60 22.32 -35.41
C ARG A 664 24.64 21.54 -34.11
N GLY A 665 23.55 21.61 -33.34
CA GLY A 665 23.38 20.78 -32.15
C GLY A 665 21.93 20.52 -31.84
N TYR A 666 21.67 19.36 -31.26
CA TYR A 666 20.39 18.94 -30.71
C TYR A 666 20.42 18.96 -29.18
N VAL A 667 19.25 18.80 -28.58
CA VAL A 667 19.11 18.85 -27.13
C VAL A 667 19.91 17.74 -26.44
N GLN A 668 19.98 16.54 -27.02
CA GLN A 668 20.77 15.43 -26.49
C GLN A 668 22.27 15.72 -26.45
N ASP A 669 22.79 16.49 -27.42
CA ASP A 669 24.20 16.87 -27.45
C ASP A 669 24.54 17.81 -26.28
N ARG A 670 23.60 18.70 -25.92
CA ARG A 670 23.74 19.57 -24.74
C ARG A 670 23.65 18.79 -23.43
N LEU A 671 22.84 17.73 -23.38
CA LEU A 671 22.79 16.85 -22.20
C LEU A 671 24.12 16.12 -22.00
N LEU A 672 24.71 15.59 -23.08
CA LEU A 672 26.02 14.93 -23.02
C LEU A 672 27.13 15.91 -22.62
N ALA A 673 27.12 17.13 -23.17
CA ALA A 673 28.09 18.16 -22.80
C ALA A 673 28.01 18.57 -21.31
N ASP A 674 26.79 18.65 -20.74
CA ASP A 674 26.56 19.00 -19.34
C ASP A 674 26.50 17.77 -18.40
N ALA A 675 27.03 16.61 -18.81
CA ALA A 675 26.91 15.34 -18.08
C ALA A 675 27.28 15.44 -16.59
N LEU A 676 28.39 16.10 -16.25
CA LEU A 676 28.83 16.26 -14.86
C LEU A 676 27.85 17.10 -14.03
N ALA A 677 27.29 18.17 -14.61
CA ALA A 677 26.32 19.01 -13.93
C ALA A 677 24.99 18.25 -13.73
N LEU A 678 24.54 17.52 -14.75
CA LEU A 678 23.34 16.69 -14.68
C LEU A 678 23.45 15.59 -13.62
N ARG A 679 24.59 14.89 -13.54
CA ARG A 679 24.85 13.88 -12.48
C ARG A 679 24.67 14.47 -11.09
N ARG A 680 25.27 15.64 -10.82
CA ARG A 680 25.14 16.34 -9.54
C ARG A 680 23.69 16.72 -9.21
N LEU A 681 22.90 17.13 -10.20
CA LEU A 681 21.48 17.41 -10.00
C LEU A 681 20.72 16.13 -9.67
N VAL A 682 21.01 15.03 -10.37
CA VAL A 682 20.36 13.73 -10.15
C VAL A 682 20.72 13.13 -8.79
N GLU A 683 21.96 13.26 -8.32
CA GLU A 683 22.35 12.88 -6.96
C GLU A 683 21.57 13.67 -5.89
N LYS A 684 21.30 14.96 -6.16
CA LYS A 684 20.40 15.80 -5.35
C LYS A 684 18.92 15.51 -5.57
N GLY A 685 18.54 14.31 -6.00
CA GLY A 685 17.13 13.93 -6.10
C GLY A 685 16.35 14.64 -7.22
N ALA A 686 17.01 15.20 -8.24
CA ALA A 686 16.33 15.92 -9.31
C ALA A 686 15.22 15.12 -10.00
N GLN A 687 14.20 15.84 -10.46
CA GLN A 687 13.13 15.36 -11.32
C GLN A 687 13.46 15.70 -12.77
N VAL A 688 13.12 14.83 -13.72
CA VAL A 688 13.31 15.02 -15.17
C VAL A 688 11.95 15.00 -15.85
N LEU A 689 11.64 16.05 -16.61
CA LEU A 689 10.42 16.15 -17.42
C LEU A 689 10.79 16.38 -18.88
N VAL A 690 10.30 15.52 -19.76
CA VAL A 690 10.59 15.56 -21.21
C VAL A 690 9.31 15.83 -21.99
N CYS A 691 9.30 16.85 -22.87
CA CYS A 691 8.15 17.12 -23.74
C CYS A 691 8.57 17.44 -25.18
N GLY A 692 7.90 16.84 -26.16
CA GLY A 692 8.12 17.08 -27.58
C GLY A 692 7.88 15.84 -28.44
N SER A 693 8.59 15.76 -29.58
CA SER A 693 8.43 14.61 -30.49
C SER A 693 9.04 13.34 -29.90
N ARG A 694 8.48 12.19 -30.31
CA ARG A 694 8.99 10.87 -29.96
C ARG A 694 10.47 10.66 -30.30
N GLU A 695 10.88 11.08 -31.50
CA GLU A 695 12.27 10.97 -31.95
C GLU A 695 13.23 11.73 -31.03
N MET A 696 12.82 12.93 -30.60
CA MET A 696 13.59 13.70 -29.63
C MET A 696 13.64 13.01 -28.27
N ALA A 697 12.51 12.51 -27.77
CA ALA A 697 12.46 11.82 -26.48
C ALA A 697 13.33 10.54 -26.46
N LYS A 698 13.38 9.79 -27.57
CA LYS A 698 14.26 8.63 -27.72
C LYS A 698 15.74 9.03 -27.65
N GLY A 699 16.13 10.08 -28.36
CA GLY A 699 17.49 10.62 -28.31
C GLY A 699 17.87 11.12 -26.91
N VAL A 700 16.95 11.82 -26.24
CA VAL A 700 17.12 12.27 -24.84
C VAL A 700 17.29 11.09 -23.89
N MET A 701 16.49 10.03 -24.04
CA MET A 701 16.58 8.84 -23.20
C MET A 701 17.96 8.18 -23.33
N GLN A 702 18.44 8.00 -24.57
CA GLN A 702 19.77 7.42 -24.82
C GLN A 702 20.89 8.27 -24.22
N ALA A 703 20.86 9.59 -24.43
CA ALA A 703 21.84 10.50 -23.86
C ALA A 703 21.79 10.52 -22.32
N LEU A 704 20.60 10.49 -21.72
CA LEU A 704 20.47 10.43 -20.27
C LEU A 704 20.97 9.10 -19.71
N ASP A 705 20.72 7.96 -20.36
CA ASP A 705 21.27 6.68 -19.91
C ASP A 705 22.81 6.70 -19.90
N GLU A 706 23.44 7.32 -20.91
CA GLU A 706 24.89 7.53 -20.94
C GLU A 706 25.38 8.47 -19.83
N VAL A 707 24.67 9.59 -19.63
CA VAL A 707 24.97 10.54 -18.53
C VAL A 707 24.84 9.85 -17.18
N LEU A 708 23.85 8.97 -17.00
CA LEU A 708 23.53 8.35 -15.71
C LEU A 708 24.32 7.07 -15.42
N ALA A 709 24.92 6.43 -16.44
CA ALA A 709 25.62 5.16 -16.29
C ALA A 709 26.65 5.13 -15.14
N PRO A 710 27.50 6.17 -14.93
CA PRO A 710 28.44 6.17 -13.80
C PRO A 710 27.81 6.24 -12.41
N LEU A 711 26.52 6.60 -12.31
CA LEU A 711 25.76 6.59 -11.05
C LEU A 711 25.06 5.24 -10.81
N ASN A 712 25.26 4.24 -11.67
CA ASN A 712 24.46 3.01 -11.70
C ASN A 712 22.95 3.27 -11.76
N LEU A 713 22.57 4.35 -12.46
CA LEU A 713 21.18 4.74 -12.70
C LEU A 713 20.88 4.68 -14.20
N SER A 714 19.61 4.55 -14.51
CA SER A 714 19.06 4.62 -15.87
C SER A 714 17.75 5.40 -15.87
N VAL A 715 17.31 5.84 -17.05
CA VAL A 715 15.99 6.46 -17.23
C VAL A 715 14.88 5.53 -16.73
N LEU A 716 14.98 4.22 -16.97
CA LEU A 716 14.04 3.23 -16.42
C LEU A 716 14.00 3.24 -14.89
N THR A 717 15.17 3.36 -14.25
CA THR A 717 15.27 3.44 -12.79
C THR A 717 14.63 4.73 -12.27
N LEU A 718 14.87 5.87 -12.94
CA LEU A 718 14.24 7.15 -12.59
C LEU A 718 12.71 7.13 -12.81
N LYS A 719 12.22 6.50 -13.88
CA LYS A 719 10.78 6.27 -14.13
C LYS A 719 10.17 5.47 -12.99
N ALA A 720 10.82 4.37 -12.56
CA ALA A 720 10.35 3.54 -11.45
C ALA A 720 10.32 4.28 -10.09
N GLN A 721 11.23 5.25 -9.91
CA GLN A 721 11.25 6.14 -8.74
C GLN A 721 10.25 7.30 -8.83
N GLY A 722 9.54 7.45 -9.95
CA GLY A 722 8.63 8.58 -10.20
C GLY A 722 9.36 9.92 -10.42
N ARG A 723 10.66 9.87 -10.72
CA ARG A 723 11.54 11.03 -10.93
C ARG A 723 11.74 11.39 -12.40
N TYR A 724 11.31 10.55 -13.33
CA TYR A 724 11.29 10.85 -14.76
C TYR A 724 9.86 10.78 -15.28
N ARG A 725 9.42 11.81 -16.02
CA ARG A 725 8.09 11.93 -16.64
C ARG A 725 8.24 12.43 -18.07
N GLU A 726 7.35 12.00 -18.95
CA GLU A 726 7.35 12.45 -20.34
C GLU A 726 5.93 12.71 -20.86
N ASP A 727 5.78 13.73 -21.71
CA ASP A 727 4.58 14.06 -22.49
C ASP A 727 5.01 14.18 -23.96
N VAL A 728 4.88 13.07 -24.69
CA VAL A 728 5.43 12.89 -26.04
C VAL A 728 4.34 12.56 -27.05
N TYR A 729 4.47 13.12 -28.26
CA TYR A 729 3.43 13.07 -29.30
C TYR A 729 3.96 12.92 -30.72
#